data_AF-R2QIJ3-F1
#
_entry.id   AF-R2QIJ3-F1
#
_cell.length_a   1.000
_cell.length_b   1.000
_cell.length_c   1.000
_cell.angle_alpha   90.00
_cell.angle_beta   90.00
_cell.angle_gamma   90.00
#
_symmetry.space_group_name_H-M   'P 1'
#
loop_
_entity.id
_entity.type
_entity.pdbx_description
1 polymer ?
#
loop_
_entity_poly.entity_id
_entity_poly.type
_entity_poly.pdbx_seq_one_letter_code
_entity_poly.pdbx_strand_id
1 'polypeptide(L)'
;MKKYSLSLIVLFFCLVHTIGSAGTVFAETPSPPTGYPLGVSTKTNLTAGGTLYFNTDQLQEKQLVGQFLAKNITSNGSSGLSKGGFQNYQGSLRQWDLEQIDPAVVSETITGSDVIRWYANETSFKYVEGEDLHYYISNPPTENELNNALQYYPGMRDNFSKRIYNESLDSFPTFVDNGVSNFSQVTSNIQTVSDYYAELIDTDQAVLCNSAVQSAEVNTEKKVVNYNDWGGQSSIQINIALKKGVTSQAVAIVDIDGRIEHFKDAQDISINYTNYDPDTMLPPYVIINYKHFPSFNFSGSTFFHAAAYPSLPGNKEYEFEGNKGVFFEGKYADQAVPLIRSDSHTIADELKDKTYKVATHLIHNFNDEEKEIQFRSNASLFIGTVLAPRASVTLDDTQGRVLGSVISGHDIHTNMPISIEESTAMFDYDDFPGLGDIVGGQELEAPVKVGEQFNYNGNEKKRLYSISQKVPEYSSRTPIHTFRMTDKLADSLEIATEDVMIKDESGADVVDCFTIDKNTENELLLEATPESLADESFYGKTYTVELIGSVKVKPEELTDPQIDQLMIANTAITTANEQVKASNEANLIVDFVQGKSVIVKYLNEDGQEIASTEILDGKVSIPYQAKAKEISGYTLLQTPENENGFFSDEEQTVTYKYHGQLNFSAVPTQISFGTHSLSAKDEEYKIKTKDKDLVIKDTRMLGSNWQLRATLSKPLTGNKTKHVLPEALSYIKDGKPVTLATDSSTIIQSATTTSHDEYNLSHQWGTSDDGLKVTVKSGEARADQYSGEIRWELYDVVSND
;
A
#
# COMPACT_ATOMS: atom_id res chain seq x y z
N MET A 1 61.12 28.91 27.25
CA MET A 1 60.55 29.85 26.26
C MET A 1 59.38 29.16 25.57
N LYS A 2 58.20 29.81 25.55
CA LYS A 2 56.89 29.40 24.97
C LYS A 2 56.24 28.15 25.62
N LYS A 3 55.49 28.27 26.73
CA LYS A 3 54.08 28.75 26.95
C LYS A 3 52.98 27.77 26.50
N TYR A 4 52.47 27.06 27.53
CA TYR A 4 51.12 26.52 27.79
C TYR A 4 50.65 25.20 27.17
N SER A 5 50.97 24.12 27.89
CA SER A 5 50.02 23.07 28.27
C SER A 5 49.40 23.42 29.64
N LEU A 6 48.06 23.43 29.77
CA LEU A 6 47.24 22.88 30.88
C LEU A 6 45.82 23.50 30.89
N SER A 7 44.81 22.63 31.05
CA SER A 7 43.43 22.91 31.50
C SER A 7 42.52 23.82 30.67
N LEU A 8 41.60 23.22 29.91
CA LEU A 8 40.18 23.35 30.25
C LEU A 8 39.36 22.19 29.67
N ILE A 9 38.95 21.29 30.56
CA ILE A 9 37.89 20.31 30.39
C ILE A 9 36.57 21.08 30.48
N VAL A 10 35.98 21.44 29.33
CA VAL A 10 34.59 21.89 29.10
C VAL A 10 34.36 21.57 27.60
N LEU A 11 33.46 20.74 27.10
CA LEU A 11 32.18 20.27 27.57
C LEU A 11 32.17 18.74 27.65
N PHE A 12 32.12 18.26 28.88
CA PHE A 12 31.65 16.92 29.18
C PHE A 12 30.14 16.91 28.92
N PHE A 13 29.73 16.04 27.99
CA PHE A 13 28.42 15.39 27.91
C PHE A 13 27.71 15.37 29.27
N CYS A 14 26.83 16.33 29.53
CA CYS A 14 25.77 16.29 30.53
C CYS A 14 24.94 17.59 30.42
N LEU A 15 24.02 17.64 29.47
CA LEU A 15 22.72 18.23 29.76
C LEU A 15 21.70 17.65 28.79
N VAL A 16 21.03 16.62 29.29
CA VAL A 16 19.60 16.35 29.10
C VAL A 16 18.92 17.45 28.29
N HIS A 17 18.83 17.27 26.98
CA HIS A 17 17.69 17.75 26.23
C HIS A 17 16.83 16.52 26.00
N THR A 18 15.84 16.40 26.87
CA THR A 18 14.55 15.84 26.54
C THR A 18 14.11 16.45 25.20
N ILE A 19 14.45 15.81 24.08
CA ILE A 19 13.61 15.90 22.90
C ILE A 19 12.45 14.99 23.26
N GLY A 20 11.44 15.60 23.89
CA GLY A 20 10.12 15.02 23.88
C GLY A 20 9.80 14.76 22.42
N SER A 21 9.58 13.50 22.08
CA SER A 21 8.80 13.15 20.91
C SER A 21 7.45 13.82 21.10
N ALA A 22 7.31 15.05 20.60
CA ALA A 22 6.01 15.50 20.16
C ALA A 22 5.67 14.54 19.02
N GLY A 23 4.94 13.48 19.37
CA GLY A 23 4.10 12.84 18.36
C GLY A 23 3.25 13.98 17.84
N THR A 24 3.50 14.41 16.62
CA THR A 24 2.55 15.21 15.87
C THR A 24 1.34 14.30 15.72
N VAL A 25 0.43 14.40 16.67
CA VAL A 25 -0.95 13.97 16.50
C VAL A 25 -1.42 14.81 15.33
N PHE A 26 -1.45 14.21 14.14
CA PHE A 26 -2.18 14.80 13.03
C PHE A 26 -3.60 14.98 13.53
N ALA A 27 -4.07 16.21 13.47
CA ALA A 27 -5.44 16.55 13.84
C ALA A 27 -6.37 15.58 13.12
N GLU A 28 -7.30 14.98 13.88
CA GLU A 28 -8.49 14.38 13.31
C GLU A 28 -9.04 15.35 12.25
N THR A 29 -9.50 14.81 11.12
CA THR A 29 -10.21 15.53 10.06
C THR A 29 -10.85 16.79 10.62
N PRO A 30 -10.43 18.02 10.22
CA PRO A 30 -11.05 19.25 10.65
C PRO A 30 -12.43 19.24 10.01
N SER A 31 -13.33 18.56 10.70
CA SER A 31 -14.74 18.86 10.63
C SER A 31 -14.85 20.22 11.32
N PRO A 32 -15.65 21.14 10.77
CA PRO A 32 -15.98 22.35 11.49
C PRO A 32 -16.44 21.96 12.91
N PRO A 33 -16.13 22.78 13.94
CA PRO A 33 -16.56 22.52 15.30
C PRO A 33 -18.05 22.16 15.34
N THR A 34 -18.42 21.11 16.05
CA THR A 34 -19.83 20.80 16.32
C THR A 34 -20.43 21.97 17.07
N GLY A 35 -21.29 22.76 16.43
CA GLY A 35 -21.78 24.00 17.03
C GLY A 35 -21.74 25.20 16.08
N TYR A 36 -22.72 25.35 15.18
CA TYR A 36 -22.95 26.58 14.45
C TYR A 36 -23.21 27.76 15.41
N PRO A 37 -22.75 28.99 15.07
CA PRO A 37 -23.19 30.21 15.72
C PRO A 37 -24.66 30.57 15.40
N LEU A 38 -25.58 29.77 15.96
CA LEU A 38 -26.77 30.21 16.66
C LEU A 38 -27.84 30.98 15.89
N GLY A 39 -28.46 30.27 14.95
CA GLY A 39 -29.84 30.51 14.55
C GLY A 39 -30.49 29.20 14.16
N VAL A 40 -31.82 29.14 14.24
CA VAL A 40 -32.55 28.18 13.44
C VAL A 40 -32.59 28.70 12.02
N SER A 41 -32.58 27.77 11.07
CA SER A 41 -32.65 27.97 9.62
C SER A 41 -33.98 28.65 9.25
N THR A 42 -34.16 29.93 9.62
CA THR A 42 -35.32 30.72 9.19
C THR A 42 -34.92 32.19 9.02
N LYS A 43 -34.70 32.56 7.76
CA LYS A 43 -34.56 33.95 7.31
C LYS A 43 -33.38 34.73 7.94
N THR A 44 -33.13 35.98 7.50
CA THR A 44 -32.06 36.86 8.02
C THR A 44 -31.99 36.85 9.55
N ASN A 45 -30.81 36.53 10.12
CA ASN A 45 -30.58 36.43 11.56
C ASN A 45 -29.67 37.57 12.05
N LEU A 46 -30.03 38.19 13.18
CA LEU A 46 -29.12 39.03 13.95
C LEU A 46 -28.77 38.35 15.27
N THR A 47 -27.50 37.98 15.43
CA THR A 47 -26.98 37.34 16.64
C THR A 47 -25.90 38.20 17.28
N ALA A 48 -26.14 38.66 18.51
CA ALA A 48 -25.21 39.46 19.30
C ALA A 48 -24.84 38.77 20.62
N GLY A 49 -23.56 38.42 20.81
CA GLY A 49 -23.07 37.93 22.10
C GLY A 49 -23.21 38.95 23.24
N GLY A 50 -23.28 40.24 22.89
CA GLY A 50 -23.58 41.35 23.78
C GLY A 50 -25.02 41.86 23.62
N THR A 51 -25.14 43.13 23.27
CA THR A 51 -26.42 43.84 23.21
C THR A 51 -26.84 44.13 21.77
N LEU A 52 -28.07 43.77 21.42
CA LEU A 52 -28.72 44.17 20.18
C LEU A 52 -29.53 45.45 20.40
N TYR A 53 -29.08 46.53 19.80
CA TYR A 53 -29.68 47.86 19.89
C TYR A 53 -30.52 48.16 18.66
N PHE A 54 -31.82 48.33 18.87
CA PHE A 54 -32.72 48.86 17.85
C PHE A 54 -32.87 50.38 17.99
N ASN A 55 -32.50 51.13 16.95
CA ASN A 55 -32.84 52.55 16.88
C ASN A 55 -34.32 52.72 16.48
N THR A 56 -35.22 52.61 17.45
CA THR A 56 -36.68 52.64 17.22
C THR A 56 -37.19 53.99 16.73
N ASP A 57 -36.43 55.08 16.92
CA ASP A 57 -36.73 56.41 16.38
C ASP A 57 -36.60 56.45 14.85
N GLN A 58 -35.76 55.58 14.26
CA GLN A 58 -35.56 55.46 12.82
C GLN A 58 -36.28 54.26 12.19
N LEU A 59 -36.88 53.40 13.02
CA LEU A 59 -37.71 52.26 12.63
C LEU A 59 -39.23 52.55 12.72
N GLN A 60 -39.62 53.83 12.72
CA GLN A 60 -41.02 54.24 12.74
C GLN A 60 -41.76 53.67 11.54
N GLU A 61 -42.85 52.93 11.77
CA GLU A 61 -43.67 52.27 10.72
C GLU A 61 -42.93 51.20 9.90
N LYS A 62 -41.66 50.92 10.23
CA LYS A 62 -40.86 49.84 9.66
C LYS A 62 -41.09 48.54 10.42
N GLN A 63 -40.86 47.44 9.74
CA GLN A 63 -41.10 46.09 10.24
C GLN A 63 -39.80 45.29 10.23
N LEU A 64 -39.65 44.41 11.22
CA LEU A 64 -38.52 43.50 11.37
C LEU A 64 -38.97 42.06 11.22
N VAL A 65 -38.50 41.37 10.18
CA VAL A 65 -38.75 39.94 9.96
C VAL A 65 -37.44 39.17 10.09
N GLY A 66 -37.42 38.12 10.90
CA GLY A 66 -36.23 37.29 11.11
C GLY A 66 -36.17 36.74 12.52
N GLN A 67 -35.11 35.98 12.80
CA GLN A 67 -34.78 35.55 14.15
C GLN A 67 -33.74 36.47 14.78
N PHE A 68 -33.89 36.69 16.08
CA PHE A 68 -33.03 37.59 16.83
C PHE A 68 -32.52 36.89 18.08
N LEU A 69 -31.20 36.86 18.24
CA LEU A 69 -30.56 36.31 19.44
C LEU A 69 -29.63 37.36 20.01
N ALA A 70 -29.83 37.72 21.28
CA ALA A 70 -28.83 38.55 21.96
C ALA A 70 -28.84 38.35 23.46
N LYS A 71 -27.69 38.52 24.12
CA LYS A 71 -27.65 38.54 25.58
C LYS A 71 -28.61 39.60 26.14
N ASN A 72 -28.57 40.81 25.57
CA ASN A 72 -29.55 41.86 25.89
C ASN A 72 -30.17 42.42 24.62
N ILE A 73 -31.48 42.68 24.64
CA ILE A 73 -32.16 43.43 23.58
C ILE A 73 -32.70 44.73 24.15
N THR A 74 -32.37 45.84 23.50
CA THR A 74 -32.83 47.17 23.94
C THR A 74 -33.05 48.14 22.79
N SER A 75 -33.60 49.30 23.13
CA SER A 75 -33.71 50.41 22.18
C SER A 75 -32.99 51.64 22.68
N ASN A 76 -32.29 52.29 21.74
CA ASN A 76 -31.70 53.62 21.93
C ASN A 76 -32.65 54.76 21.49
N GLY A 77 -33.86 54.42 21.05
CA GLY A 77 -34.88 55.40 20.72
C GLY A 77 -35.46 56.07 21.97
N SER A 78 -35.81 57.35 21.82
CA SER A 78 -36.31 58.18 22.92
C SER A 78 -37.73 58.72 22.66
N SER A 79 -38.30 58.47 21.48
CA SER A 79 -39.58 59.07 21.08
C SER A 79 -40.79 58.52 21.82
N GLY A 80 -40.74 57.29 22.31
CA GLY A 80 -41.87 56.65 22.99
C GLY A 80 -43.11 56.45 22.10
N LEU A 81 -43.00 56.67 20.79
CA LEU A 81 -44.11 56.69 19.84
C LEU A 81 -43.94 55.68 18.70
N SER A 82 -42.96 54.77 18.80
CA SER A 82 -42.68 53.82 17.73
C SER A 82 -43.87 52.90 17.45
N LYS A 83 -44.42 53.01 16.23
CA LYS A 83 -45.48 52.13 15.69
C LYS A 83 -44.92 50.91 14.94
N GLY A 84 -43.60 50.76 14.89
CA GLY A 84 -42.95 49.58 14.32
C GLY A 84 -43.19 48.33 15.16
N GLY A 85 -42.60 47.23 14.74
CA GLY A 85 -42.67 45.97 15.45
C GLY A 85 -41.96 44.83 14.73
N PHE A 86 -41.97 43.67 15.36
CA PHE A 86 -41.62 42.43 14.69
C PHE A 86 -42.79 42.08 13.77
N GLN A 87 -42.52 41.77 12.52
CA GLN A 87 -43.55 41.39 11.57
C GLN A 87 -43.69 39.88 11.52
N ASN A 88 -44.91 39.47 11.20
CA ASN A 88 -45.31 38.07 11.06
C ASN A 88 -44.57 37.40 9.90
N TYR A 89 -44.36 36.09 9.99
CA TYR A 89 -43.84 35.26 8.89
C TYR A 89 -44.89 34.98 7.79
N GLN A 90 -46.05 35.64 7.87
CA GLN A 90 -47.17 35.54 6.94
C GLN A 90 -46.77 36.06 5.54
N GLY A 91 -46.91 35.23 4.50
CA GLY A 91 -46.53 35.59 3.13
C GLY A 91 -45.10 35.20 2.73
N SER A 92 -44.41 34.39 3.54
CA SER A 92 -43.19 33.70 3.11
C SER A 92 -43.46 32.85 1.85
N LEU A 93 -42.56 32.91 0.86
CA LEU A 93 -42.61 32.05 -0.34
C LEU A 93 -42.34 30.57 -0.02
N ARG A 94 -41.74 30.29 1.15
CA ARG A 94 -41.41 28.95 1.68
C ARG A 94 -42.26 28.65 2.92
N GLN A 95 -42.88 27.47 2.98
CA GLN A 95 -43.56 26.94 4.17
C GLN A 95 -42.51 26.29 5.09
N TRP A 96 -42.38 26.80 6.31
CA TRP A 96 -41.45 26.32 7.33
C TRP A 96 -42.19 25.51 8.40
N ASP A 97 -41.49 24.60 9.07
CA ASP A 97 -42.02 23.96 10.27
C ASP A 97 -41.94 24.95 11.44
N LEU A 98 -42.99 25.04 12.25
CA LEU A 98 -43.07 25.97 13.40
C LEU A 98 -41.87 25.82 14.34
N GLU A 99 -41.48 24.57 14.61
CA GLU A 99 -40.33 24.24 15.48
C GLU A 99 -39.00 24.81 14.98
N GLN A 100 -38.92 25.20 13.70
CA GLN A 100 -37.75 25.86 13.14
C GLN A 100 -37.80 27.39 13.38
N ILE A 101 -38.96 28.02 13.39
CA ILE A 101 -39.05 29.49 13.54
C ILE A 101 -39.28 29.92 14.99
N ASP A 102 -39.69 29.00 15.87
CA ASP A 102 -40.12 29.25 17.24
C ASP A 102 -39.09 28.73 18.25
N PRO A 103 -38.54 29.56 19.17
CA PRO A 103 -38.85 30.96 19.41
C PRO A 103 -38.25 31.92 18.36
N ALA A 104 -39.02 32.96 18.02
CA ALA A 104 -38.59 34.00 17.08
C ALA A 104 -37.50 34.91 17.67
N VAL A 105 -37.47 35.05 19.00
CA VAL A 105 -36.47 35.86 19.69
C VAL A 105 -36.00 35.17 20.97
N VAL A 106 -34.69 35.21 21.20
CA VAL A 106 -34.06 34.62 22.38
C VAL A 106 -33.16 35.66 23.04
N SER A 107 -33.40 35.94 24.33
CA SER A 107 -32.58 36.90 25.07
C SER A 107 -32.44 36.59 26.56
N GLU A 108 -31.37 37.09 27.18
CA GLU A 108 -31.23 37.01 28.64
C GLU A 108 -32.07 38.09 29.30
N THR A 109 -32.03 39.31 28.78
CA THR A 109 -32.81 40.45 29.27
C THR A 109 -33.37 41.27 28.12
N ILE A 110 -34.53 41.90 28.34
CA ILE A 110 -35.04 42.95 27.46
C ILE A 110 -35.24 44.24 28.25
N THR A 111 -34.85 45.37 27.66
CA THR A 111 -35.02 46.69 28.28
C THR A 111 -35.48 47.72 27.25
N GLY A 112 -35.94 48.88 27.72
CA GLY A 112 -36.44 49.95 26.87
C GLY A 112 -37.93 49.83 26.55
N SER A 113 -38.67 50.92 26.80
CA SER A 113 -40.14 50.93 26.71
C SER A 113 -40.67 50.64 25.31
N ASP A 114 -39.95 51.01 24.24
CA ASP A 114 -40.35 50.70 22.86
C ASP A 114 -40.23 49.20 22.54
N VAL A 115 -39.13 48.53 22.93
CA VAL A 115 -38.93 47.08 22.70
C VAL A 115 -39.98 46.26 23.45
N ILE A 116 -40.21 46.57 24.73
CA ILE A 116 -41.22 45.87 25.55
C ILE A 116 -42.61 46.01 24.90
N ARG A 117 -42.94 47.19 24.35
CA ARG A 117 -44.20 47.39 23.61
C ARG A 117 -44.26 46.59 22.32
N TRP A 118 -43.17 46.51 21.55
CA TRP A 118 -43.11 45.70 20.33
C TRP A 118 -43.37 44.22 20.62
N TYR A 119 -42.84 43.70 21.72
CA TYR A 119 -43.08 42.32 22.16
C TYR A 119 -44.53 42.09 22.59
N ALA A 120 -45.13 43.09 23.22
CA ALA A 120 -46.51 43.04 23.71
C ALA A 120 -47.56 43.28 22.61
N ASN A 121 -47.15 43.72 21.41
CA ASN A 121 -48.06 44.06 20.32
C ASN A 121 -48.69 42.81 19.68
N GLU A 122 -50.02 42.78 19.54
CA GLU A 122 -50.79 41.65 18.98
C GLU A 122 -50.42 41.31 17.54
N THR A 123 -49.92 42.29 16.79
CA THR A 123 -49.52 42.10 15.39
C THR A 123 -48.09 41.60 15.24
N SER A 124 -47.33 41.50 16.33
CA SER A 124 -45.98 40.93 16.34
C SER A 124 -46.00 39.41 16.52
N PHE A 125 -44.96 38.72 16.06
CA PHE A 125 -44.73 37.30 16.34
C PHE A 125 -45.89 36.37 15.97
N LYS A 126 -46.47 36.50 14.76
CA LYS A 126 -47.38 35.48 14.20
C LYS A 126 -46.70 34.68 13.09
N TYR A 127 -46.97 33.39 13.07
CA TYR A 127 -46.72 32.55 11.90
C TYR A 127 -47.95 32.49 10.97
N VAL A 128 -47.76 31.99 9.75
CA VAL A 128 -48.81 31.79 8.74
C VAL A 128 -50.09 31.23 9.40
N GLU A 129 -51.28 31.68 8.97
CA GLU A 129 -52.60 31.29 9.51
C GLU A 129 -52.96 31.77 10.94
N GLY A 130 -52.11 32.55 11.62
CA GLY A 130 -52.46 33.29 12.85
C GLY A 130 -51.96 32.66 14.16
N GLU A 131 -51.16 31.61 14.08
CA GLU A 131 -50.46 30.99 15.21
C GLU A 131 -49.46 31.96 15.85
N ASP A 132 -49.39 31.96 17.18
CA ASP A 132 -48.44 32.79 17.93
C ASP A 132 -47.06 32.13 17.97
N LEU A 133 -46.03 32.87 17.56
CA LEU A 133 -44.65 32.56 17.86
C LEU A 133 -44.32 33.08 19.27
N HIS A 134 -43.44 32.35 19.94
CA HIS A 134 -42.95 32.65 21.26
C HIS A 134 -41.61 33.39 21.21
N TYR A 135 -41.24 33.92 22.36
CA TYR A 135 -39.89 34.41 22.63
C TYR A 135 -39.42 33.93 23.99
N TYR A 136 -38.12 33.74 24.10
CA TYR A 136 -37.46 33.32 25.32
C TYR A 136 -36.77 34.50 25.99
N ILE A 137 -37.02 34.69 27.30
CA ILE A 137 -36.36 35.71 28.11
C ILE A 137 -35.98 35.08 29.46
N SER A 138 -34.69 34.87 29.72
CA SER A 138 -34.22 34.29 31.00
C SER A 138 -34.63 35.14 32.21
N ASN A 139 -34.46 36.47 32.08
CA ASN A 139 -34.75 37.44 33.13
C ASN A 139 -35.79 38.45 32.58
N PRO A 140 -37.10 38.14 32.68
CA PRO A 140 -38.15 39.01 32.14
C PRO A 140 -38.17 40.38 32.86
N PRO A 141 -38.71 41.43 32.21
CA PRO A 141 -38.81 42.75 32.82
C PRO A 141 -39.52 42.72 34.17
N THR A 142 -39.04 43.54 35.11
CA THR A 142 -39.72 43.71 36.39
C THR A 142 -41.13 44.29 36.19
N GLU A 143 -42.02 44.08 37.17
CA GLU A 143 -43.38 44.65 37.10
C GLU A 143 -43.36 46.18 36.90
N ASN A 144 -42.40 46.88 37.50
CA ASN A 144 -42.24 48.32 37.35
C ASN A 144 -41.84 48.70 35.92
N GLU A 145 -40.91 47.98 35.31
CA GLU A 145 -40.49 48.20 33.92
C GLU A 145 -41.64 47.93 32.94
N LEU A 146 -42.37 46.84 33.15
CA LEU A 146 -43.54 46.50 32.34
C LEU A 146 -44.66 47.53 32.50
N ASN A 147 -44.92 48.00 33.73
CA ASN A 147 -45.91 49.04 34.02
C ASN A 147 -45.52 50.37 33.38
N ASN A 148 -44.25 50.75 33.43
CA ASN A 148 -43.77 51.97 32.81
C ASN A 148 -43.84 51.89 31.27
N ALA A 149 -43.47 50.75 30.68
CA ALA A 149 -43.50 50.54 29.23
C ALA A 149 -44.93 50.49 28.67
N LEU A 150 -45.86 49.85 29.39
CA LEU A 150 -47.23 49.61 28.95
C LEU A 150 -48.26 50.54 29.63
N GLN A 151 -47.82 51.61 30.29
CA GLN A 151 -48.68 52.52 31.06
C GLN A 151 -49.91 53.01 30.26
N TYR A 152 -49.70 53.30 28.97
CA TYR A 152 -50.72 53.81 28.06
C TYR A 152 -51.45 52.70 27.27
N TYR A 153 -51.02 51.43 27.41
CA TYR A 153 -51.51 50.27 26.65
C TYR A 153 -51.72 49.03 27.56
N PRO A 154 -52.54 49.12 28.62
CA PRO A 154 -52.67 48.05 29.61
C PRO A 154 -53.16 46.71 29.04
N GLY A 155 -53.93 46.73 27.95
CA GLY A 155 -54.43 45.53 27.27
C GLY A 155 -53.34 44.69 26.59
N MET A 156 -52.16 45.25 26.33
CA MET A 156 -51.04 44.52 25.72
C MET A 156 -50.30 43.62 26.72
N ARG A 157 -50.52 43.80 28.03
CA ARG A 157 -49.80 43.05 29.07
C ARG A 157 -50.03 41.54 28.97
N ASP A 158 -51.28 41.14 28.73
CA ASP A 158 -51.62 39.73 28.59
C ASP A 158 -50.94 39.09 27.38
N ASN A 159 -50.79 39.85 26.29
CA ASN A 159 -50.13 39.38 25.07
C ASN A 159 -48.62 39.20 25.28
N PHE A 160 -48.02 40.05 26.12
CA PHE A 160 -46.64 39.89 26.53
C PHE A 160 -46.43 38.61 27.35
N SER A 161 -47.28 38.34 28.33
CA SER A 161 -47.10 37.16 29.19
C SER A 161 -47.45 35.84 28.48
N LYS A 162 -48.43 35.83 27.57
CA LYS A 162 -48.88 34.61 26.87
C LYS A 162 -47.86 34.01 25.90
N ARG A 163 -46.96 34.84 25.35
CA ARG A 163 -45.98 34.43 24.32
C ARG A 163 -44.58 34.18 24.87
N ILE A 164 -44.43 34.18 26.19
CA ILE A 164 -43.19 33.74 26.83
C ILE A 164 -43.05 32.23 26.62
N TYR A 165 -41.91 31.83 26.05
CA TYR A 165 -41.52 30.43 25.95
C TYR A 165 -41.16 29.91 27.34
N ASN A 166 -41.79 28.81 27.76
CA ASN A 166 -41.78 28.36 29.16
C ASN A 166 -40.79 27.22 29.46
N GLU A 167 -40.07 26.71 28.46
CA GLU A 167 -39.02 25.71 28.69
C GLU A 167 -37.64 26.37 28.86
N SER A 168 -36.61 25.56 29.10
CA SER A 168 -35.25 26.02 29.34
C SER A 168 -34.49 26.31 28.04
N LEU A 169 -33.46 27.14 28.14
CA LEU A 169 -32.62 27.52 26.99
C LEU A 169 -31.99 26.33 26.26
N ASP A 170 -31.74 25.24 26.98
CA ASP A 170 -31.15 24.00 26.46
C ASP A 170 -32.19 23.00 25.91
N SER A 171 -33.48 23.38 25.81
CA SER A 171 -34.50 22.53 25.19
C SER A 171 -34.78 22.90 23.72
N PHE A 172 -34.29 24.05 23.25
CA PHE A 172 -34.44 24.45 21.85
C PHE A 172 -33.61 23.52 20.96
N PRO A 173 -34.18 22.90 19.90
CA PRO A 173 -33.44 22.00 19.01
C PRO A 173 -32.11 22.61 18.54
N THR A 174 -32.12 23.88 18.16
CA THR A 174 -30.91 24.60 17.73
C THR A 174 -29.90 24.89 18.81
N PHE A 175 -30.29 24.92 20.07
CA PHE A 175 -29.34 25.12 21.16
C PHE A 175 -28.82 23.76 21.65
N VAL A 176 -29.66 22.72 21.62
CA VAL A 176 -29.30 21.33 21.89
C VAL A 176 -28.20 20.86 20.93
N ASP A 177 -28.44 20.99 19.63
CA ASP A 177 -27.51 20.51 18.59
C ASP A 177 -26.16 21.24 18.64
N ASN A 178 -26.14 22.46 19.20
CA ASN A 178 -24.95 23.31 19.29
C ASN A 178 -24.36 23.39 20.71
N GLY A 179 -24.82 22.54 21.64
CA GLY A 179 -24.28 22.44 23.00
C GLY A 179 -24.46 23.72 23.85
N VAL A 180 -25.46 24.55 23.53
CA VAL A 180 -25.69 25.84 24.20
C VAL A 180 -26.74 25.69 25.29
N SER A 181 -26.34 26.07 26.50
CA SER A 181 -27.16 26.09 27.72
C SER A 181 -27.18 27.46 28.39
N ASN A 182 -26.32 28.39 27.95
CA ASN A 182 -26.25 29.76 28.44
C ASN A 182 -25.69 30.73 27.39
N PHE A 183 -25.96 32.03 27.56
CA PHE A 183 -25.53 33.08 26.64
C PHE A 183 -24.01 33.27 26.54
N SER A 184 -23.20 32.78 27.51
CA SER A 184 -21.74 32.86 27.39
C SER A 184 -21.19 31.86 26.38
N GLN A 185 -21.85 30.70 26.23
CA GLN A 185 -21.49 29.71 25.22
C GLN A 185 -21.77 30.21 23.81
N VAL A 186 -22.69 31.17 23.65
CA VAL A 186 -22.97 31.83 22.37
C VAL A 186 -21.75 32.53 21.80
N THR A 187 -21.16 33.44 22.58
CA THR A 187 -19.93 34.13 22.17
C THR A 187 -18.79 33.16 21.93
N SER A 188 -18.66 32.12 22.77
CA SER A 188 -17.62 31.09 22.61
C SER A 188 -17.78 30.34 21.29
N ASN A 189 -18.98 29.90 20.92
CA ASN A 189 -19.20 29.16 19.67
C ASN A 189 -18.92 30.04 18.44
N ILE A 190 -19.36 31.31 18.46
CA ILE A 190 -19.05 32.29 17.40
C ILE A 190 -17.54 32.43 17.20
N GLN A 191 -16.79 32.57 18.29
CA GLN A 191 -15.33 32.64 18.28
C GLN A 191 -14.72 31.35 17.73
N THR A 192 -15.12 30.20 18.27
CA THR A 192 -14.58 28.89 17.86
C THR A 192 -14.77 28.60 16.37
N VAL A 193 -15.95 28.89 15.79
CA VAL A 193 -16.20 28.69 14.36
C VAL A 193 -15.43 29.70 13.50
N SER A 194 -15.39 30.97 13.92
CA SER A 194 -14.64 31.99 13.20
C SER A 194 -13.13 31.70 13.20
N ASP A 195 -12.58 31.29 14.35
CA ASP A 195 -11.18 30.90 14.53
C ASP A 195 -10.84 29.68 13.68
N TYR A 196 -11.72 28.66 13.67
CA TYR A 196 -11.56 27.49 12.82
C TYR A 196 -11.35 27.85 11.34
N TYR A 197 -12.21 28.69 10.76
CA TYR A 197 -12.06 29.09 9.36
C TYR A 197 -10.86 30.00 9.10
N ALA A 198 -10.45 30.79 10.09
CA ALA A 198 -9.26 31.64 10.00
C ALA A 198 -7.95 30.84 10.04
N GLU A 199 -7.90 29.79 10.87
CA GLU A 199 -6.73 28.90 11.06
C GLU A 199 -6.48 27.97 9.87
N LEU A 200 -7.51 27.68 9.06
CA LEU A 200 -7.36 26.85 7.85
C LEU A 200 -6.39 27.46 6.82
N ILE A 201 -6.15 28.76 6.88
CA ILE A 201 -5.19 29.49 6.05
C ILE A 201 -4.16 30.17 6.96
N ASP A 202 -3.19 29.39 7.47
CA ASP A 202 -2.05 29.85 8.28
C ASP A 202 -0.70 29.69 7.55
N THR A 203 -0.72 29.68 6.21
CA THR A 203 0.49 29.54 5.37
C THR A 203 0.58 30.70 4.38
N ASP A 204 1.71 30.84 3.67
CA ASP A 204 1.91 31.88 2.62
C ASP A 204 0.90 31.82 1.44
N GLN A 205 -0.14 30.98 1.52
CA GLN A 205 -1.19 30.83 0.52
C GLN A 205 -2.36 31.78 0.82
N ALA A 206 -2.86 32.45 -0.22
CA ALA A 206 -3.96 33.39 -0.09
C ALA A 206 -5.35 32.77 -0.34
N VAL A 207 -5.42 31.51 -0.82
CA VAL A 207 -6.67 30.79 -1.12
C VAL A 207 -6.51 29.29 -0.82
N LEU A 208 -7.56 28.67 -0.29
CA LEU A 208 -7.70 27.24 -0.04
C LEU A 208 -9.04 26.75 -0.63
N CYS A 209 -9.08 25.61 -1.32
CA CYS A 209 -10.31 25.14 -1.99
C CYS A 209 -10.41 23.61 -2.09
N ASN A 210 -11.64 23.09 -2.18
CA ASN A 210 -11.92 21.64 -2.20
C ASN A 210 -11.79 21.03 -3.60
N SER A 211 -11.93 19.71 -3.69
CA SER A 211 -11.74 18.93 -4.92
C SER A 211 -12.66 19.35 -6.08
N ALA A 212 -13.77 20.04 -5.79
CA ALA A 212 -14.70 20.55 -6.79
C ALA A 212 -14.19 21.81 -7.50
N VAL A 213 -13.22 22.51 -6.90
CA VAL A 213 -12.56 23.69 -7.45
C VAL A 213 -11.33 23.23 -8.23
N GLN A 214 -11.25 23.63 -9.49
CA GLN A 214 -10.11 23.38 -10.38
C GLN A 214 -8.94 24.31 -10.02
N SER A 215 -9.23 25.58 -9.77
CA SER A 215 -8.27 26.56 -9.29
C SER A 215 -9.01 27.72 -8.62
N ALA A 216 -8.37 28.38 -7.66
CA ALA A 216 -8.87 29.62 -7.11
C ALA A 216 -7.71 30.55 -6.76
N GLU A 217 -7.89 31.83 -7.03
CA GLU A 217 -6.86 32.86 -6.84
C GLU A 217 -7.48 34.16 -6.34
N VAL A 218 -6.70 34.91 -5.57
CA VAL A 218 -7.03 36.26 -5.13
C VAL A 218 -5.88 37.19 -5.53
N ASN A 219 -6.22 38.38 -6.02
CA ASN A 219 -5.22 39.28 -6.58
C ASN A 219 -4.48 40.09 -5.50
N THR A 220 -3.34 39.59 -5.06
CA THR A 220 -2.49 40.21 -4.03
C THR A 220 -1.38 41.11 -4.58
N GLU A 221 -1.09 41.06 -5.89
CA GLU A 221 0.13 41.65 -6.45
C GLU A 221 -0.04 43.06 -7.02
N LYS A 222 -1.22 43.43 -7.55
CA LYS A 222 -1.43 44.79 -8.10
C LYS A 222 -2.86 45.29 -7.91
N LYS A 223 -2.97 46.62 -7.96
CA LYS A 223 -4.24 47.33 -7.92
C LYS A 223 -5.10 46.96 -9.14
N VAL A 224 -6.25 46.36 -8.90
CA VAL A 224 -7.31 46.14 -9.90
C VAL A 224 -8.22 47.36 -9.92
N VAL A 225 -8.46 47.95 -11.10
CA VAL A 225 -9.33 49.12 -11.27
C VAL A 225 -10.42 48.80 -12.29
N ASN A 226 -11.68 48.81 -11.88
CA ASN A 226 -12.81 48.65 -12.79
C ASN A 226 -12.91 49.86 -13.75
N TYR A 227 -12.96 49.61 -15.06
CA TYR A 227 -13.00 50.66 -16.09
C TYR A 227 -14.36 51.37 -16.17
N ASN A 228 -15.42 50.74 -15.64
CA ASN A 228 -16.78 51.26 -15.68
C ASN A 228 -17.14 52.14 -14.47
N ASP A 229 -16.34 52.14 -13.41
CA ASP A 229 -16.56 52.98 -12.22
C ASP A 229 -15.76 54.29 -12.31
N TRP A 230 -16.46 55.42 -12.18
CA TRP A 230 -15.95 56.78 -12.41
C TRP A 230 -14.92 57.29 -11.37
N GLY A 231 -14.17 56.41 -10.68
CA GLY A 231 -13.34 56.78 -9.53
C GLY A 231 -11.92 56.20 -9.45
N GLY A 232 -11.51 55.25 -10.29
CA GLY A 232 -10.17 54.64 -10.15
C GLY A 232 -9.97 53.85 -8.84
N GLN A 233 -11.07 53.31 -8.29
CA GLN A 233 -11.13 52.57 -7.03
C GLN A 233 -10.43 51.21 -7.13
N SER A 234 -9.83 50.71 -6.04
CA SER A 234 -9.29 49.35 -6.02
C SER A 234 -10.38 48.32 -5.74
N SER A 235 -10.22 47.13 -6.34
CA SER A 235 -11.08 45.96 -6.10
C SER A 235 -10.32 44.86 -5.36
N ILE A 236 -10.99 44.18 -4.42
CA ILE A 236 -10.65 42.82 -4.01
C ILE A 236 -11.22 41.89 -5.07
N GLN A 237 -10.34 41.24 -5.84
CA GLN A 237 -10.75 40.33 -6.91
C GLN A 237 -10.45 38.88 -6.52
N ILE A 238 -11.49 38.04 -6.58
CA ILE A 238 -11.45 36.61 -6.30
C ILE A 238 -11.91 35.87 -7.56
N ASN A 239 -11.09 34.97 -8.08
CA ASN A 239 -11.44 34.14 -9.22
C ASN A 239 -11.47 32.67 -8.79
N ILE A 240 -12.55 31.96 -9.10
CA ILE A 240 -12.78 30.57 -8.70
C ILE A 240 -13.19 29.78 -9.94
N ALA A 241 -12.33 28.90 -10.42
CA ALA A 241 -12.64 27.96 -11.48
C ALA A 241 -13.14 26.64 -10.90
N LEU A 242 -14.33 26.21 -11.29
CA LEU A 242 -14.86 24.90 -10.94
C LEU A 242 -14.36 23.84 -11.93
N LYS A 243 -14.30 22.58 -11.49
CA LYS A 243 -14.12 21.45 -12.42
C LYS A 243 -15.36 21.32 -13.31
N LYS A 244 -15.17 21.12 -14.60
CA LYS A 244 -16.28 20.96 -15.55
C LYS A 244 -17.17 19.77 -15.19
N GLY A 245 -18.48 20.01 -15.11
CA GLY A 245 -19.46 18.96 -14.82
C GLY A 245 -19.43 18.44 -13.38
N VAL A 246 -18.75 19.14 -12.47
CA VAL A 246 -18.77 18.78 -11.05
C VAL A 246 -20.18 18.88 -10.48
N THR A 247 -20.56 17.89 -9.69
CA THR A 247 -21.88 17.83 -9.03
C THR A 247 -21.77 18.04 -7.52
N SER A 248 -20.56 17.96 -6.96
CA SER A 248 -20.29 18.29 -5.56
C SER A 248 -20.23 19.80 -5.33
N GLN A 249 -20.56 20.20 -4.11
CA GLN A 249 -20.53 21.58 -3.64
C GLN A 249 -19.09 22.13 -3.70
N ALA A 250 -18.86 23.19 -4.46
CA ALA A 250 -17.58 23.88 -4.50
C ALA A 250 -17.39 24.73 -3.23
N VAL A 251 -16.18 24.71 -2.66
CA VAL A 251 -15.83 25.46 -1.44
C VAL A 251 -14.48 26.12 -1.62
N ALA A 252 -14.42 27.43 -1.36
CA ALA A 252 -13.20 28.23 -1.37
C ALA A 252 -13.12 29.09 -0.10
N ILE A 253 -11.97 29.09 0.56
CA ILE A 253 -11.62 29.98 1.66
C ILE A 253 -10.52 30.91 1.14
N VAL A 254 -10.68 32.22 1.36
CA VAL A 254 -9.83 33.26 0.79
C VAL A 254 -9.37 34.19 1.90
N ASP A 255 -8.07 34.44 1.97
CA ASP A 255 -7.48 35.40 2.90
C ASP A 255 -7.31 36.77 2.24
N ILE A 256 -7.88 37.80 2.87
CA ILE A 256 -7.72 39.20 2.51
C ILE A 256 -6.92 39.88 3.62
N ASP A 257 -5.67 40.23 3.32
CA ASP A 257 -4.77 40.86 4.27
C ASP A 257 -4.72 42.39 4.10
N GLY A 258 -5.19 43.12 5.11
CA GLY A 258 -5.17 44.59 5.16
C GLY A 258 -3.76 45.21 5.18
N ARG A 259 -2.69 44.42 5.29
CA ARG A 259 -1.31 44.86 5.05
C ARG A 259 -1.01 45.10 3.57
N ILE A 260 -1.83 44.56 2.67
CA ILE A 260 -1.78 44.83 1.23
C ILE A 260 -2.52 46.14 0.95
N GLU A 261 -1.80 47.15 0.43
CA GLU A 261 -2.30 48.54 0.29
C GLU A 261 -3.61 48.62 -0.53
N HIS A 262 -3.72 47.91 -1.65
CA HIS A 262 -4.95 47.99 -2.47
C HIS A 262 -6.13 47.22 -1.91
N PHE A 263 -5.93 46.23 -1.03
CA PHE A 263 -7.03 45.58 -0.29
C PHE A 263 -7.55 46.48 0.81
N LYS A 264 -6.65 47.14 1.54
CA LYS A 264 -7.00 48.12 2.56
C LYS A 264 -7.84 49.27 2.02
N ASP A 265 -7.51 49.74 0.81
CA ASP A 265 -8.21 50.86 0.16
C ASP A 265 -9.33 50.39 -0.80
N ALA A 266 -9.64 49.09 -0.83
CA ALA A 266 -10.62 48.53 -1.74
C ALA A 266 -12.03 49.06 -1.48
N GLN A 267 -12.69 49.44 -2.56
CA GLN A 267 -14.08 49.89 -2.58
C GLN A 267 -14.91 49.05 -3.56
N ASP A 268 -14.43 47.86 -3.90
CA ASP A 268 -15.16 46.90 -4.71
C ASP A 268 -14.74 45.48 -4.31
N ILE A 269 -15.70 44.57 -4.27
CA ILE A 269 -15.44 43.13 -4.12
C ILE A 269 -16.03 42.45 -5.36
N SER A 270 -15.17 41.79 -6.13
CA SER A 270 -15.52 41.13 -7.39
C SER A 270 -15.19 39.64 -7.32
N ILE A 271 -16.21 38.79 -7.49
CA ILE A 271 -16.07 37.33 -7.51
C ILE A 271 -16.44 36.78 -8.89
N ASN A 272 -15.52 36.04 -9.51
CA ASN A 272 -15.74 35.43 -10.82
C ASN A 272 -15.71 33.91 -10.71
N TYR A 273 -16.80 33.26 -11.08
CA TYR A 273 -16.91 31.80 -11.10
C TYR A 273 -16.81 31.27 -12.53
N THR A 274 -15.75 30.55 -12.88
CA THR A 274 -15.62 29.91 -14.20
C THR A 274 -16.00 28.45 -14.18
N ASN A 275 -16.45 27.93 -15.32
CA ASN A 275 -17.02 26.59 -15.45
C ASN A 275 -18.23 26.37 -14.51
N TYR A 276 -18.93 27.45 -14.15
CA TYR A 276 -20.08 27.41 -13.26
C TYR A 276 -21.35 27.80 -14.02
N ASP A 277 -22.35 26.92 -13.95
CA ASP A 277 -23.70 27.17 -14.45
C ASP A 277 -24.67 27.29 -13.25
N PRO A 278 -25.16 28.50 -12.94
CA PRO A 278 -25.99 28.73 -11.76
C PRO A 278 -27.38 28.10 -11.84
N ASP A 279 -27.79 27.62 -13.01
CA ASP A 279 -29.09 26.98 -13.21
C ASP A 279 -29.00 25.45 -13.07
N THR A 280 -27.80 24.85 -13.15
CA THR A 280 -27.60 23.39 -13.13
C THR A 280 -26.61 22.86 -12.09
N MET A 281 -25.74 23.72 -11.53
CA MET A 281 -24.74 23.34 -10.53
C MET A 281 -25.09 23.88 -9.15
N LEU A 282 -24.53 23.24 -8.11
CA LEU A 282 -24.65 23.75 -6.75
C LEU A 282 -23.88 25.08 -6.58
N PRO A 283 -24.46 26.07 -5.87
CA PRO A 283 -23.87 27.41 -5.75
C PRO A 283 -22.57 27.41 -4.92
N PRO A 284 -21.42 27.87 -5.45
CA PRO A 284 -20.14 27.80 -4.75
C PRO A 284 -20.15 28.50 -3.39
N TYR A 285 -19.51 27.87 -2.42
CA TYR A 285 -19.34 28.38 -1.07
C TYR A 285 -18.04 29.15 -0.95
N VAL A 286 -18.09 30.39 -0.50
CA VAL A 286 -16.92 31.28 -0.40
C VAL A 286 -16.83 31.89 0.99
N ILE A 287 -15.72 31.62 1.69
CA ILE A 287 -15.41 32.18 3.01
C ILE A 287 -14.26 33.15 2.85
N ILE A 288 -14.50 34.43 3.14
CA ILE A 288 -13.52 35.50 3.02
C ILE A 288 -13.04 35.89 4.41
N ASN A 289 -11.81 35.52 4.75
CA ASN A 289 -11.15 35.88 6.00
C ASN A 289 -10.48 37.24 5.87
N TYR A 290 -10.95 38.22 6.63
CA TYR A 290 -10.35 39.55 6.71
C TYR A 290 -9.36 39.60 7.88
N LYS A 291 -8.10 39.92 7.58
CA LYS A 291 -7.00 39.98 8.55
C LYS A 291 -6.34 41.35 8.54
N HIS A 292 -5.90 41.84 9.69
CA HIS A 292 -5.11 43.08 9.84
C HIS A 292 -5.74 44.37 9.28
N PHE A 293 -7.07 44.52 9.34
CA PHE A 293 -7.67 45.81 9.02
C PHE A 293 -7.62 46.73 10.27
N PRO A 294 -7.19 47.99 10.14
CA PRO A 294 -7.21 48.93 11.27
C PRO A 294 -8.63 49.44 11.58
N SER A 295 -9.52 49.37 10.59
CA SER A 295 -10.95 49.69 10.62
C SER A 295 -11.59 49.17 9.35
N PHE A 296 -12.75 48.51 9.45
CA PHE A 296 -13.53 48.11 8.29
C PHE A 296 -14.79 49.00 8.16
N ASN A 297 -14.87 49.76 7.08
CA ASN A 297 -15.98 50.66 6.80
C ASN A 297 -16.41 50.53 5.34
N PHE A 298 -17.58 49.94 5.13
CA PHE A 298 -18.22 49.90 3.83
C PHE A 298 -18.98 51.21 3.62
N SER A 299 -18.40 52.16 2.88
CA SER A 299 -19.01 53.49 2.68
C SER A 299 -19.77 53.57 1.35
N GLY A 300 -20.47 54.69 1.07
CA GLY A 300 -21.28 54.94 -0.14
C GLY A 300 -20.56 54.86 -1.49
N SER A 301 -19.32 54.41 -1.50
CA SER A 301 -18.51 54.18 -2.69
C SER A 301 -18.08 52.72 -2.83
N THR A 302 -18.49 51.83 -1.93
CA THR A 302 -18.15 50.40 -1.96
C THR A 302 -19.14 49.60 -2.79
N PHE A 303 -18.70 48.77 -3.74
CA PHE A 303 -19.55 47.96 -4.61
C PHE A 303 -19.29 46.46 -4.46
N PHE A 304 -20.26 45.62 -4.85
CA PHE A 304 -20.14 44.18 -4.84
C PHE A 304 -20.66 43.59 -6.16
N HIS A 305 -19.84 42.73 -6.77
CA HIS A 305 -20.12 42.12 -8.05
C HIS A 305 -19.81 40.63 -8.02
N ALA A 306 -20.70 39.82 -8.60
CA ALA A 306 -20.43 38.41 -8.84
C ALA A 306 -20.96 37.98 -10.21
N ALA A 307 -20.16 37.22 -10.95
CA ALA A 307 -20.52 36.70 -12.26
C ALA A 307 -20.13 35.23 -12.42
N ALA A 308 -20.98 34.47 -13.12
CA ALA A 308 -20.73 33.10 -13.52
C ALA A 308 -20.38 33.03 -15.01
N TYR A 309 -19.47 32.13 -15.36
CA TYR A 309 -19.04 31.87 -16.73
C TYR A 309 -19.20 30.37 -16.99
N PRO A 310 -20.12 29.97 -17.89
CA PRO A 310 -20.43 28.57 -18.14
C PRO A 310 -19.25 27.84 -18.81
N SER A 311 -19.21 26.51 -18.73
CA SER A 311 -18.08 25.73 -19.27
C SER A 311 -17.87 25.93 -20.78
N LEU A 312 -16.63 26.15 -21.18
CA LEU A 312 -16.24 26.26 -22.59
C LEU A 312 -16.23 24.88 -23.29
N PRO A 313 -16.49 24.81 -24.62
CA PRO A 313 -16.55 23.55 -25.35
C PRO A 313 -15.18 22.87 -25.52
N GLY A 314 -15.16 21.55 -25.32
CA GLY A 314 -13.95 20.72 -25.40
C GLY A 314 -12.96 21.02 -24.27
N ASN A 315 -11.66 20.98 -24.58
CA ASN A 315 -10.58 21.18 -23.61
C ASN A 315 -10.16 22.65 -23.45
N LYS A 316 -10.99 23.60 -23.89
CA LYS A 316 -10.70 25.04 -23.71
C LYS A 316 -10.98 25.44 -22.28
N GLU A 317 -10.05 26.17 -21.66
CA GLU A 317 -10.25 26.75 -20.33
C GLU A 317 -10.27 28.28 -20.42
N TYR A 318 -10.88 28.91 -19.43
CA TYR A 318 -10.76 30.34 -19.23
C TYR A 318 -9.35 30.65 -18.72
N GLU A 319 -8.67 31.62 -19.33
CA GLU A 319 -7.40 32.13 -18.84
C GLU A 319 -7.63 33.38 -17.99
N PHE A 320 -7.09 33.38 -16.77
CA PHE A 320 -7.11 34.55 -15.91
C PHE A 320 -6.02 35.53 -16.35
N GLU A 321 -6.38 36.66 -16.95
CA GLU A 321 -5.41 37.66 -17.41
C GLU A 321 -4.98 38.69 -16.32
N GLY A 322 -4.96 38.35 -15.04
CA GLY A 322 -4.32 39.22 -14.03
C GLY A 322 -4.93 40.62 -13.85
N ASN A 323 -4.29 41.74 -14.26
CA ASN A 323 -4.41 43.10 -13.66
C ASN A 323 -4.97 44.29 -14.53
N LYS A 324 -6.25 44.29 -14.91
CA LYS A 324 -6.93 45.26 -15.80
C LYS A 324 -8.43 45.47 -15.51
N GLY A 325 -8.99 44.86 -14.47
CA GLY A 325 -10.31 45.20 -13.91
C GLY A 325 -11.56 44.85 -14.72
N VAL A 326 -11.45 44.11 -15.81
CA VAL A 326 -12.54 43.35 -16.45
C VAL A 326 -11.91 42.11 -17.08
N PHE A 327 -12.23 40.90 -16.60
CA PHE A 327 -11.39 39.72 -16.87
C PHE A 327 -12.07 38.53 -17.52
N PHE A 328 -12.17 38.58 -18.85
CA PHE A 328 -11.67 37.57 -19.79
C PHE A 328 -11.39 38.31 -21.11
N GLU A 329 -10.15 38.39 -21.61
CA GLU A 329 -9.93 38.78 -23.02
C GLU A 329 -10.04 37.50 -23.87
N GLY A 330 -11.13 37.39 -24.63
CA GLY A 330 -11.38 36.21 -25.45
C GLY A 330 -12.77 36.19 -26.05
N LYS A 331 -12.98 35.32 -27.04
CA LYS A 331 -14.21 35.17 -27.84
C LYS A 331 -15.51 34.96 -27.03
N TYR A 332 -15.44 34.76 -25.71
CA TYR A 332 -16.55 34.30 -24.85
C TYR A 332 -16.78 35.15 -23.60
N ALA A 333 -16.16 36.33 -23.47
CA ALA A 333 -16.39 37.24 -22.35
C ALA A 333 -17.84 37.77 -22.29
N ASP A 334 -18.52 37.76 -23.44
CA ASP A 334 -19.95 38.06 -23.62
C ASP A 334 -20.88 36.98 -23.04
N GLN A 335 -20.36 35.82 -22.63
CA GLN A 335 -21.14 34.74 -22.04
C GLN A 335 -21.30 34.84 -20.51
N ALA A 336 -20.86 35.94 -19.91
CA ALA A 336 -21.00 36.18 -18.47
C ALA A 336 -22.47 36.21 -18.04
N VAL A 337 -22.83 35.38 -17.06
CA VAL A 337 -24.13 35.40 -16.40
C VAL A 337 -24.01 36.21 -15.11
N PRO A 338 -24.63 37.39 -15.00
CA PRO A 338 -24.59 38.17 -13.76
C PRO A 338 -25.30 37.42 -12.63
N LEU A 339 -24.64 37.31 -11.48
CA LEU A 339 -25.22 36.74 -10.26
C LEU A 339 -25.59 37.82 -9.25
N ILE A 340 -24.69 38.81 -9.09
CA ILE A 340 -24.87 39.98 -8.22
C ILE A 340 -24.44 41.23 -8.98
N ARG A 341 -25.29 42.27 -8.91
CA ARG A 341 -24.95 43.65 -9.27
C ARG A 341 -25.48 44.56 -8.17
N SER A 342 -24.61 44.89 -7.21
CA SER A 342 -25.00 45.68 -6.04
C SER A 342 -24.74 47.17 -6.22
N ASP A 343 -24.68 47.69 -7.44
CA ASP A 343 -24.51 49.12 -7.75
C ASP A 343 -25.75 49.98 -7.44
N SER A 344 -26.78 49.37 -6.84
CA SER A 344 -28.03 49.97 -6.37
C SER A 344 -28.46 49.38 -5.03
N HIS A 345 -29.29 50.11 -4.25
CA HIS A 345 -29.99 49.59 -3.05
C HIS A 345 -31.11 48.61 -3.35
N THR A 346 -31.38 48.35 -4.64
CA THR A 346 -32.45 47.46 -5.05
C THR A 346 -31.92 46.41 -6.01
N ILE A 347 -32.29 45.16 -5.79
CA ILE A 347 -31.96 44.05 -6.67
C ILE A 347 -32.98 44.02 -7.82
N ALA A 348 -32.50 43.96 -9.06
CA ALA A 348 -33.37 43.80 -10.23
C ALA A 348 -34.16 42.48 -10.13
N ASP A 349 -35.45 42.50 -10.50
CA ASP A 349 -36.35 41.34 -10.34
C ASP A 349 -35.80 40.05 -10.99
N GLU A 350 -35.10 40.17 -12.12
CA GLU A 350 -34.48 39.05 -12.84
C GLU A 350 -33.25 38.43 -12.13
N LEU A 351 -32.62 39.16 -11.20
CA LEU A 351 -31.43 38.73 -10.46
C LEU A 351 -31.71 38.26 -9.04
N LYS A 352 -32.92 38.52 -8.51
CA LYS A 352 -33.26 38.26 -7.10
C LYS A 352 -32.93 36.85 -6.64
N ASP A 353 -33.38 35.82 -7.35
CA ASP A 353 -33.13 34.42 -6.99
C ASP A 353 -31.63 34.08 -6.97
N LYS A 354 -30.87 34.54 -7.99
CA LYS A 354 -29.42 34.31 -8.09
C LYS A 354 -28.66 35.07 -7.00
N THR A 355 -29.03 36.32 -6.73
CA THR A 355 -28.42 37.14 -5.67
C THR A 355 -28.70 36.54 -4.29
N TYR A 356 -29.92 36.07 -4.02
CA TYR A 356 -30.24 35.39 -2.76
C TYR A 356 -29.45 34.11 -2.59
N LYS A 357 -29.37 33.24 -3.61
CA LYS A 357 -28.54 32.03 -3.58
C LYS A 357 -27.07 32.29 -3.28
N VAL A 358 -26.48 33.34 -3.88
CA VAL A 358 -25.08 33.68 -3.59
C VAL A 358 -24.93 34.23 -2.18
N ALA A 359 -25.87 35.06 -1.72
CA ALA A 359 -25.85 35.60 -0.36
C ALA A 359 -25.84 34.50 0.72
N THR A 360 -26.47 33.35 0.45
CA THR A 360 -26.51 32.23 1.40
C THR A 360 -25.20 31.45 1.48
N HIS A 361 -24.36 31.50 0.44
CA HIS A 361 -23.11 30.73 0.33
C HIS A 361 -21.85 31.59 0.50
N LEU A 362 -22.01 32.86 0.89
CA LEU A 362 -20.93 33.82 1.03
C LEU A 362 -20.78 34.26 2.50
N ILE A 363 -19.58 34.11 3.04
CA ILE A 363 -19.25 34.49 4.41
C ILE A 363 -18.11 35.49 4.43
N HIS A 364 -18.31 36.56 5.20
CA HIS A 364 -17.31 37.55 5.53
C HIS A 364 -16.87 37.34 6.99
N ASN A 365 -15.72 36.72 7.17
CA ASN A 365 -15.16 36.35 8.46
C ASN A 365 -14.14 37.39 8.94
N PHE A 366 -14.55 38.27 9.85
CA PHE A 366 -13.73 39.33 10.45
C PHE A 366 -13.11 38.86 11.76
N ASN A 367 -12.22 37.86 11.67
CA ASN A 367 -11.70 37.14 12.83
C ASN A 367 -10.74 37.97 13.70
N ASP A 368 -9.88 38.77 13.08
CA ASP A 368 -8.83 39.58 13.75
C ASP A 368 -9.31 40.99 14.17
N GLU A 369 -10.54 41.35 13.84
CA GLU A 369 -11.04 42.71 14.03
C GLU A 369 -11.66 42.88 15.43
N GLU A 370 -11.09 43.79 16.24
CA GLU A 370 -11.46 43.93 17.66
C GLU A 370 -12.28 45.19 18.00
N LYS A 371 -12.61 46.04 17.02
CA LYS A 371 -13.24 47.35 17.26
C LYS A 371 -14.70 47.41 16.83
N GLU A 372 -14.94 47.83 15.60
CA GLU A 372 -16.27 48.07 15.06
C GLU A 372 -16.24 47.93 13.55
N ILE A 373 -17.24 47.25 13.00
CA ILE A 373 -17.47 47.11 11.56
C ILE A 373 -18.70 47.95 11.20
N GLN A 374 -18.54 48.89 10.27
CA GLN A 374 -19.60 49.83 9.89
C GLN A 374 -20.06 49.58 8.44
N PHE A 375 -21.37 49.47 8.25
CA PHE A 375 -22.01 49.37 6.94
C PHE A 375 -22.79 50.67 6.65
N ARG A 376 -22.15 51.56 5.88
CA ARG A 376 -22.58 52.92 5.53
C ARG A 376 -22.55 53.18 4.00
N SER A 377 -22.91 52.17 3.19
CA SER A 377 -23.10 52.35 1.74
C SER A 377 -24.49 52.80 1.23
N ASN A 378 -24.65 54.11 0.99
CA ASN A 378 -25.87 54.66 0.40
C ASN A 378 -25.84 54.61 -1.14
N ALA A 379 -24.97 53.76 -1.72
CA ALA A 379 -24.93 53.42 -3.14
C ALA A 379 -25.24 51.93 -3.41
N SER A 380 -24.93 51.03 -2.46
CA SER A 380 -24.94 49.59 -2.69
C SER A 380 -25.51 48.74 -1.54
N LEU A 381 -25.89 47.51 -1.88
CA LEU A 381 -26.18 46.43 -0.94
C LEU A 381 -24.91 45.65 -0.62
N PHE A 382 -24.67 45.38 0.66
CA PHE A 382 -23.66 44.39 1.06
C PHE A 382 -24.28 42.99 1.01
N ILE A 383 -23.60 42.01 0.41
CA ILE A 383 -24.14 40.68 0.15
C ILE A 383 -23.34 39.64 0.94
N GLY A 384 -24.03 38.71 1.61
CA GLY A 384 -23.41 37.63 2.36
C GLY A 384 -23.58 37.75 3.87
N THR A 385 -23.13 36.72 4.59
CA THR A 385 -23.19 36.66 6.06
C THR A 385 -21.94 37.29 6.68
N VAL A 386 -22.15 38.16 7.67
CA VAL A 386 -21.07 38.80 8.43
C VAL A 386 -20.84 38.00 9.72
N LEU A 387 -19.61 37.52 9.90
CA LEU A 387 -19.14 36.84 11.10
C LEU A 387 -18.05 37.68 11.78
N ALA A 388 -18.37 38.29 12.91
CA ALA A 388 -17.53 39.26 13.63
C ALA A 388 -17.39 38.86 15.11
N PRO A 389 -16.60 37.82 15.44
CA PRO A 389 -16.52 37.27 16.80
C PRO A 389 -15.99 38.25 17.85
N ARG A 390 -15.21 39.27 17.43
CA ARG A 390 -14.45 40.17 18.31
C ARG A 390 -14.77 41.67 18.11
N ALA A 391 -15.69 42.00 17.20
CA ALA A 391 -16.05 43.39 16.90
C ALA A 391 -17.56 43.63 17.00
N SER A 392 -17.93 44.85 17.42
CA SER A 392 -19.32 45.32 17.30
C SER A 392 -19.66 45.60 15.83
N VAL A 393 -20.93 45.46 15.47
CA VAL A 393 -21.41 45.73 14.09
C VAL A 393 -22.46 46.83 14.10
N THR A 394 -22.28 47.83 13.22
CA THR A 394 -23.23 48.95 13.07
C THR A 394 -23.84 48.95 11.67
N LEU A 395 -25.17 48.86 11.62
CA LEU A 395 -26.01 48.86 10.42
C LEU A 395 -26.88 50.11 10.41
N ASP A 396 -26.80 50.90 9.33
CA ASP A 396 -27.64 52.09 9.14
C ASP A 396 -28.39 52.04 7.79
N ASP A 397 -29.68 51.70 7.79
CA ASP A 397 -30.59 51.65 6.65
C ASP A 397 -30.62 52.92 5.79
N THR A 398 -30.38 54.09 6.39
CA THR A 398 -30.33 55.35 5.63
C THR A 398 -29.04 55.49 4.84
N GLN A 399 -28.04 54.72 5.26
CA GLN A 399 -26.72 54.70 4.70
C GLN A 399 -26.34 53.36 4.12
N GLY A 400 -27.10 52.26 4.17
CA GLY A 400 -26.66 50.95 3.64
C GLY A 400 -27.34 49.77 4.31
N ARG A 401 -27.29 48.60 3.67
CA ARG A 401 -27.97 47.38 4.13
C ARG A 401 -27.12 46.13 3.89
N VAL A 402 -27.32 45.12 4.73
CA VAL A 402 -26.75 43.79 4.59
C VAL A 402 -27.84 42.81 4.16
N LEU A 403 -27.60 42.11 3.06
CA LEU A 403 -28.43 41.01 2.58
C LEU A 403 -27.76 39.69 2.96
N GLY A 404 -28.16 39.15 4.11
CA GLY A 404 -27.58 37.99 4.75
C GLY A 404 -27.67 38.12 6.27
N SER A 405 -27.04 37.23 7.02
CA SER A 405 -27.05 37.26 8.49
C SER A 405 -25.92 38.12 9.05
N VAL A 406 -26.11 38.67 10.25
CA VAL A 406 -25.07 39.42 10.97
C VAL A 406 -24.88 38.81 12.35
N ILE A 407 -23.69 38.26 12.58
CA ILE A 407 -23.32 37.51 13.78
C ILE A 407 -22.12 38.20 14.40
N SER A 408 -22.28 38.70 15.62
CA SER A 408 -21.22 39.36 16.38
C SER A 408 -21.08 38.74 17.76
N GLY A 409 -19.84 38.58 18.23
CA GLY A 409 -19.58 38.22 19.63
C GLY A 409 -19.81 39.36 20.62
N HIS A 410 -20.01 40.59 20.12
CA HIS A 410 -20.18 41.84 20.85
C HIS A 410 -21.56 42.46 20.58
N ASP A 411 -21.64 43.79 20.46
CA ASP A 411 -22.88 44.53 20.30
C ASP A 411 -23.24 44.71 18.81
N ILE A 412 -24.54 44.68 18.51
CA ILE A 412 -25.06 45.04 17.18
C ILE A 412 -25.92 46.29 17.31
N HIS A 413 -25.59 47.34 16.58
CA HIS A 413 -26.40 48.55 16.45
C HIS A 413 -27.11 48.53 15.12
N THR A 414 -28.44 48.57 15.12
CA THR A 414 -29.21 48.51 13.87
C THR A 414 -30.43 49.42 13.89
N ASN A 415 -30.69 50.05 12.74
CA ASN A 415 -31.96 50.66 12.38
C ASN A 415 -32.53 50.02 11.09
N MET A 416 -32.01 48.86 10.71
CA MET A 416 -32.27 48.20 9.44
C MET A 416 -33.62 47.47 9.49
N PRO A 417 -34.61 47.84 8.65
CA PRO A 417 -35.77 47.00 8.41
C PRO A 417 -35.33 45.74 7.68
N ILE A 418 -35.98 44.62 7.97
CA ILE A 418 -35.80 43.40 7.20
C ILE A 418 -37.16 43.07 6.59
N SER A 419 -37.27 43.19 5.26
CA SER A 419 -38.50 42.85 4.56
C SER A 419 -38.70 41.34 4.44
N ILE A 420 -39.95 40.91 4.20
CA ILE A 420 -40.30 39.51 3.94
C ILE A 420 -39.52 38.93 2.75
N GLU A 421 -39.17 39.76 1.76
CA GLU A 421 -38.44 39.34 0.57
C GLU A 421 -36.95 39.13 0.87
N GLU A 422 -36.28 40.12 1.46
CA GLU A 422 -34.83 40.04 1.80
C GLU A 422 -34.52 38.90 2.77
N SER A 423 -35.50 38.59 3.61
CA SER A 423 -35.42 37.48 4.55
C SER A 423 -35.20 36.12 3.87
N THR A 424 -35.43 35.95 2.55
CA THR A 424 -35.16 34.68 1.84
C THR A 424 -33.67 34.44 1.54
N ALA A 425 -32.80 35.43 1.69
CA ALA A 425 -31.34 35.28 1.60
C ALA A 425 -30.78 34.72 2.92
N MET A 426 -31.00 33.41 3.14
CA MET A 426 -30.76 32.75 4.41
C MET A 426 -29.57 31.79 4.36
N PHE A 427 -28.65 31.95 5.31
CA PHE A 427 -27.60 30.98 5.56
C PHE A 427 -28.17 29.77 6.33
N ASP A 428 -28.09 28.54 5.79
CA ASP A 428 -28.43 27.34 6.55
C ASP A 428 -27.24 26.93 7.44
N TYR A 429 -27.49 26.52 8.67
CA TYR A 429 -26.40 26.07 9.53
C TYR A 429 -25.91 24.67 9.16
N ASP A 430 -26.76 23.86 8.51
CA ASP A 430 -26.38 22.62 7.83
C ASP A 430 -25.54 22.89 6.55
N ASP A 431 -25.48 24.15 6.09
CA ASP A 431 -24.75 24.54 4.87
C ASP A 431 -23.29 24.96 5.13
N PHE A 432 -22.79 25.10 6.37
CA PHE A 432 -21.34 25.32 6.53
C PHE A 432 -20.62 24.11 5.98
N PRO A 433 -19.93 24.25 4.84
CA PRO A 433 -19.35 23.09 4.23
C PRO A 433 -18.21 22.67 5.14
N GLY A 434 -18.27 21.42 5.59
CA GLY A 434 -17.04 20.70 5.85
C GLY A 434 -16.18 20.81 4.59
N LEU A 435 -14.86 20.92 4.75
CA LEU A 435 -14.00 21.05 3.58
C LEU A 435 -13.97 19.77 2.70
N GLY A 436 -14.63 18.68 3.14
CA GLY A 436 -14.76 17.40 2.44
C GLY A 436 -13.42 16.72 2.23
N ASP A 437 -12.67 17.23 1.24
CA ASP A 437 -11.48 16.64 0.63
C ASP A 437 -10.21 17.53 0.76
N ILE A 438 -10.26 18.69 1.44
CA ILE A 438 -9.09 19.60 1.54
C ILE A 438 -8.00 19.08 2.51
N VAL A 439 -8.32 18.11 3.35
CA VAL A 439 -7.50 17.84 4.52
C VAL A 439 -6.66 16.58 4.34
N GLY A 440 -5.40 16.83 3.99
CA GLY A 440 -4.27 15.96 4.34
C GLY A 440 -4.17 14.68 3.52
N GLY A 441 -3.26 14.66 2.56
CA GLY A 441 -2.79 13.39 2.01
C GLY A 441 -2.33 12.48 3.15
N GLN A 442 -2.76 11.22 3.11
CA GLN A 442 -2.26 10.20 4.03
C GLN A 442 -0.72 10.20 3.94
N GLU A 443 -0.03 10.21 5.09
CA GLU A 443 1.44 10.09 5.06
C GLU A 443 1.81 8.78 4.36
N LEU A 444 2.87 8.80 3.55
CA LEU A 444 3.37 7.56 2.97
C LEU A 444 3.72 6.58 4.10
N GLU A 445 2.99 5.47 4.15
CA GLU A 445 3.30 4.38 5.07
C GLU A 445 4.50 3.58 4.56
N ALA A 446 5.25 2.99 5.49
CA ALA A 446 6.34 2.09 5.14
C ALA A 446 5.78 0.82 4.47
N PRO A 447 6.38 0.36 3.36
CA PRO A 447 5.98 -0.91 2.75
C PRO A 447 6.20 -2.07 3.71
N VAL A 448 5.33 -3.06 3.67
CA VAL A 448 5.52 -4.31 4.42
C VAL A 448 6.09 -5.36 3.47
N LYS A 449 7.27 -5.89 3.81
CA LYS A 449 7.94 -6.90 3.01
C LYS A 449 7.98 -8.23 3.76
N VAL A 450 7.66 -9.31 3.06
CA VAL A 450 7.67 -10.67 3.61
C VAL A 450 8.52 -11.56 2.72
N GLY A 451 9.46 -12.29 3.32
CA GLY A 451 10.24 -13.32 2.66
C GLY A 451 9.58 -14.68 2.88
N GLU A 452 9.58 -15.51 1.85
CA GLU A 452 9.01 -16.86 1.90
C GLU A 452 9.99 -17.86 2.56
N GLN A 453 9.46 -19.01 2.98
CA GLN A 453 10.25 -20.15 3.41
C GLN A 453 9.96 -21.36 2.53
N PHE A 454 10.99 -21.98 1.96
CA PHE A 454 10.83 -23.17 1.12
C PHE A 454 12.07 -24.05 1.07
N ASN A 455 11.87 -25.32 0.71
CA ASN A 455 12.95 -26.27 0.45
C ASN A 455 13.63 -25.99 -0.90
N TYR A 456 14.96 -26.00 -0.90
CA TYR A 456 15.78 -25.85 -2.09
C TYR A 456 15.65 -27.05 -3.03
N ASN A 457 15.15 -26.80 -4.24
CA ASN A 457 14.97 -27.79 -5.29
C ASN A 457 15.75 -27.41 -6.57
N GLY A 458 16.89 -26.72 -6.41
CA GLY A 458 17.65 -26.18 -7.54
C GLY A 458 17.10 -24.83 -8.04
N ASN A 459 17.13 -24.62 -9.36
CA ASN A 459 16.77 -23.32 -9.97
C ASN A 459 15.27 -23.20 -10.32
N GLU A 460 14.39 -23.84 -9.54
CA GLU A 460 12.94 -23.71 -9.70
C GLU A 460 12.49 -22.28 -9.34
N LYS A 461 11.62 -21.68 -10.17
CA LYS A 461 11.03 -20.38 -9.85
C LYS A 461 9.98 -20.53 -8.75
N LYS A 462 10.13 -19.77 -7.66
CA LYS A 462 9.17 -19.69 -6.55
C LYS A 462 8.92 -18.22 -6.23
N ARG A 463 7.80 -17.93 -5.56
CA ARG A 463 7.63 -16.62 -4.93
C ARG A 463 8.68 -16.49 -3.83
N LEU A 464 9.55 -15.49 -3.95
CA LEU A 464 10.67 -15.27 -3.03
C LEU A 464 10.31 -14.23 -1.97
N TYR A 465 9.70 -13.13 -2.42
CA TYR A 465 9.22 -12.06 -1.54
C TYR A 465 7.85 -11.57 -1.98
N SER A 466 7.14 -10.94 -1.06
CA SER A 466 6.01 -10.06 -1.34
C SER A 466 6.24 -8.69 -0.69
N ILE A 467 5.87 -7.62 -1.39
CA ILE A 467 5.92 -6.24 -0.90
C ILE A 467 4.50 -5.69 -0.98
N SER A 468 3.92 -5.33 0.15
CA SER A 468 2.60 -4.71 0.22
C SER A 468 2.74 -3.23 0.56
N GLN A 469 2.17 -2.37 -0.27
CA GLN A 469 2.24 -0.92 -0.12
C GLN A 469 0.87 -0.29 -0.34
N LYS A 470 0.37 0.44 0.66
CA LYS A 470 -0.79 1.31 0.50
C LYS A 470 -0.37 2.58 -0.23
N VAL A 471 -1.02 2.89 -1.34
CA VAL A 471 -0.90 4.21 -1.99
C VAL A 471 -1.72 5.18 -1.13
N PRO A 472 -1.15 6.34 -0.72
CA PRO A 472 -1.90 7.35 0.01
C PRO A 472 -3.22 7.70 -0.66
N GLU A 473 -4.21 8.15 0.13
CA GLU A 473 -5.42 8.71 -0.44
C GLU A 473 -5.11 9.93 -1.31
N TYR A 474 -5.92 10.13 -2.35
CA TYR A 474 -5.73 11.22 -3.29
C TYR A 474 -5.82 12.56 -2.55
N SER A 475 -4.88 13.47 -2.84
CA SER A 475 -4.81 14.79 -2.21
C SER A 475 -4.50 15.84 -3.27
N SER A 476 -5.39 16.82 -3.42
CA SER A 476 -5.13 18.00 -4.25
C SER A 476 -4.10 18.95 -3.62
N ARG A 477 -3.91 18.90 -2.28
CA ARG A 477 -2.93 19.71 -1.55
C ARG A 477 -1.49 19.20 -1.75
N THR A 478 -1.33 17.89 -1.89
CA THR A 478 -0.05 17.21 -2.07
C THR A 478 -0.18 16.13 -3.14
N PRO A 479 -0.44 16.50 -4.40
CA PRO A 479 -0.64 15.54 -5.48
C PRO A 479 0.60 14.67 -5.63
N ILE A 480 0.40 13.36 -5.72
CA ILE A 480 1.49 12.43 -5.99
C ILE A 480 1.77 12.47 -7.49
N HIS A 481 2.84 13.17 -7.85
CA HIS A 481 3.34 13.26 -9.22
C HIS A 481 4.24 12.07 -9.59
N THR A 482 4.86 11.45 -8.58
CA THR A 482 5.69 10.26 -8.76
C THR A 482 5.42 9.27 -7.64
N PHE A 483 5.22 8.00 -7.98
CA PHE A 483 5.13 6.91 -7.03
C PHE A 483 6.00 5.76 -7.51
N ARG A 484 6.99 5.38 -6.69
CA ARG A 484 8.02 4.40 -7.05
C ARG A 484 8.26 3.43 -5.91
N MET A 485 8.51 2.17 -6.25
CA MET A 485 9.04 1.17 -5.35
C MET A 485 10.37 0.66 -5.90
N THR A 486 11.41 0.66 -5.09
CA THR A 486 12.71 0.08 -5.45
C THR A 486 13.10 -1.05 -4.52
N ASP A 487 13.79 -2.04 -5.07
CA ASP A 487 14.23 -3.23 -4.36
C ASP A 487 15.60 -3.67 -4.88
N LYS A 488 16.65 -3.52 -4.06
CA LYS A 488 18.01 -3.94 -4.41
C LYS A 488 18.19 -5.42 -4.11
N LEU A 489 18.05 -6.24 -5.14
CA LEU A 489 18.11 -7.70 -5.01
C LEU A 489 19.54 -8.18 -4.78
N ALA A 490 19.71 -9.15 -3.87
CA ALA A 490 20.99 -9.82 -3.68
C ALA A 490 21.43 -10.59 -4.95
N ASP A 491 22.73 -10.70 -5.19
CA ASP A 491 23.29 -11.39 -6.37
C ASP A 491 22.90 -12.88 -6.46
N SER A 492 22.52 -13.48 -5.33
CA SER A 492 22.00 -14.84 -5.25
C SER A 492 20.55 -14.97 -5.74
N LEU A 493 19.85 -13.87 -6.02
CA LEU A 493 18.46 -13.88 -6.48
C LEU A 493 18.38 -13.66 -8.00
N GLU A 494 17.67 -14.55 -8.68
CA GLU A 494 17.36 -14.45 -10.11
C GLU A 494 15.87 -14.16 -10.30
N ILE A 495 15.51 -12.88 -10.37
CA ILE A 495 14.16 -12.40 -10.67
C ILE A 495 14.23 -11.59 -11.96
N ALA A 496 13.46 -11.99 -12.98
CA ALA A 496 13.28 -11.24 -14.22
C ALA A 496 12.08 -10.28 -14.10
N THR A 497 12.04 -9.22 -14.89
CA THR A 497 10.96 -8.22 -14.81
C THR A 497 9.60 -8.82 -15.21
N GLU A 498 9.59 -9.77 -16.14
CA GLU A 498 8.39 -10.52 -16.55
C GLU A 498 7.84 -11.49 -15.48
N ASP A 499 8.60 -11.79 -14.43
CA ASP A 499 8.18 -12.65 -13.31
C ASP A 499 7.65 -11.85 -12.11
N VAL A 500 7.54 -10.53 -12.24
CA VAL A 500 6.98 -9.67 -11.19
C VAL A 500 5.49 -9.53 -11.43
N MET A 501 4.69 -9.93 -10.43
CA MET A 501 3.23 -9.82 -10.47
C MET A 501 2.78 -8.72 -9.50
N ILE A 502 1.74 -7.96 -9.84
CA ILE A 502 1.17 -6.93 -8.96
C ILE A 502 -0.32 -7.16 -8.82
N LYS A 503 -0.78 -7.25 -7.57
CA LYS A 503 -2.20 -7.45 -7.25
C LYS A 503 -2.74 -6.29 -6.43
N ASP A 504 -4.02 -5.97 -6.62
CA ASP A 504 -4.75 -5.07 -5.72
C ASP A 504 -5.31 -5.81 -4.49
N GLU A 505 -6.00 -5.07 -3.62
CA GLU A 505 -6.63 -5.60 -2.40
C GLU A 505 -7.71 -6.67 -2.65
N SER A 506 -8.28 -6.73 -3.85
CA SER A 506 -9.24 -7.76 -4.26
C SER A 506 -8.55 -9.03 -4.79
N GLY A 507 -7.24 -8.97 -5.01
CA GLY A 507 -6.43 -10.02 -5.62
C GLY A 507 -6.44 -9.99 -7.15
N ALA A 508 -6.97 -8.93 -7.78
CA ALA A 508 -6.96 -8.77 -9.23
C ALA A 508 -5.55 -8.38 -9.71
N ASP A 509 -5.17 -8.87 -10.89
CA ASP A 509 -3.91 -8.51 -11.54
C ASP A 509 -4.01 -7.07 -12.09
N VAL A 510 -3.08 -6.22 -11.64
CA VAL A 510 -3.02 -4.79 -11.94
C VAL A 510 -1.60 -4.38 -12.32
N VAL A 511 -0.84 -5.30 -12.94
CA VAL A 511 0.52 -5.03 -13.40
C VAL A 511 0.61 -3.80 -14.32
N ASP A 512 -0.43 -3.55 -15.13
CA ASP A 512 -0.51 -2.42 -16.06
C ASP A 512 -0.55 -1.05 -15.38
N CYS A 513 -0.80 -1.00 -14.06
CA CYS A 513 -0.72 0.25 -13.30
C CYS A 513 0.73 0.73 -13.08
N PHE A 514 1.72 -0.11 -13.34
CA PHE A 514 3.13 0.17 -13.10
C PHE A 514 4.01 -0.19 -14.30
N THR A 515 5.06 0.58 -14.52
CA THR A 515 6.21 0.14 -15.33
C THR A 515 7.20 -0.60 -14.45
N ILE A 516 7.81 -1.66 -14.97
CA ILE A 516 8.75 -2.51 -14.24
C ILE A 516 10.08 -2.55 -15.00
N ASP A 517 11.13 -2.06 -14.36
CA ASP A 517 12.48 -2.01 -14.89
C ASP A 517 13.48 -2.62 -13.91
N LYS A 518 14.62 -3.08 -14.43
CA LYS A 518 15.73 -3.59 -13.63
C LYS A 518 17.05 -3.05 -14.13
N ASN A 519 17.83 -2.45 -13.23
CA ASN A 519 19.10 -1.80 -13.61
C ASN A 519 20.31 -2.75 -13.54
N THR A 520 21.48 -2.23 -13.92
CA THR A 520 22.74 -3.00 -13.93
C THR A 520 23.27 -3.37 -12.53
N GLU A 521 22.76 -2.74 -11.48
CA GLU A 521 23.08 -3.05 -10.08
C GLU A 521 22.12 -4.06 -9.44
N ASN A 522 21.32 -4.76 -10.25
CA ASN A 522 20.32 -5.74 -9.80
C ASN A 522 19.19 -5.11 -8.94
N GLU A 523 18.96 -3.81 -9.07
CA GLU A 523 17.86 -3.11 -8.41
C GLU A 523 16.63 -3.07 -9.33
N LEU A 524 15.52 -3.55 -8.79
CA LEU A 524 14.20 -3.52 -9.42
C LEU A 524 13.55 -2.16 -9.13
N LEU A 525 12.96 -1.55 -10.14
CA LEU A 525 12.20 -0.30 -10.06
C LEU A 525 10.79 -0.56 -10.60
N LEU A 526 9.79 -0.28 -9.77
CA LEU A 526 8.39 -0.21 -10.16
C LEU A 526 7.95 1.24 -10.08
N GLU A 527 7.43 1.81 -11.15
CA GLU A 527 6.95 3.21 -11.18
C GLU A 527 5.49 3.25 -11.65
N ALA A 528 4.63 3.96 -10.93
CA ALA A 528 3.23 4.10 -11.33
C ALA A 528 3.12 4.84 -12.67
N THR A 529 2.25 4.36 -13.58
CA THR A 529 2.07 4.98 -14.89
C THR A 529 1.38 6.34 -14.77
N PRO A 530 1.60 7.27 -15.72
CA PRO A 530 0.89 8.55 -15.75
C PRO A 530 -0.64 8.39 -15.76
N GLU A 531 -1.16 7.36 -16.43
CA GLU A 531 -2.58 7.03 -16.46
C GLU A 531 -3.08 6.62 -15.08
N SER A 532 -2.32 5.83 -14.32
CA SER A 532 -2.68 5.43 -12.96
C SER A 532 -2.67 6.60 -11.99
N LEU A 533 -1.69 7.49 -12.09
CA LEU A 533 -1.65 8.72 -11.27
C LEU A 533 -2.76 9.72 -11.63
N ALA A 534 -3.37 9.59 -12.81
CA ALA A 534 -4.53 10.39 -13.20
C ALA A 534 -5.87 9.74 -12.79
N ASP A 535 -5.87 8.45 -12.40
CA ASP A 535 -7.07 7.71 -11.98
C ASP A 535 -7.24 7.78 -10.46
N GLU A 536 -8.32 8.42 -9.98
CA GLU A 536 -8.65 8.49 -8.55
C GLU A 536 -8.81 7.10 -7.92
N SER A 537 -9.20 6.08 -8.70
CA SER A 537 -9.34 4.71 -8.22
C SER A 537 -8.01 4.03 -7.87
N PHE A 538 -6.87 4.60 -8.28
CA PHE A 538 -5.55 4.10 -7.95
C PHE A 538 -5.18 4.36 -6.47
N TYR A 539 -5.68 5.45 -5.91
CA TYR A 539 -5.34 5.96 -4.59
C TYR A 539 -6.12 5.25 -3.47
N GLY A 540 -5.57 5.28 -2.26
CA GLY A 540 -6.21 4.67 -1.07
C GLY A 540 -6.17 3.13 -1.02
N LYS A 541 -5.71 2.45 -2.09
CA LYS A 541 -5.61 0.99 -2.18
C LYS A 541 -4.25 0.46 -1.77
N THR A 542 -4.22 -0.80 -1.33
CA THR A 542 -2.97 -1.55 -1.14
C THR A 542 -2.66 -2.41 -2.36
N TYR A 543 -1.43 -2.28 -2.86
CA TYR A 543 -0.89 -3.10 -3.93
C TYR A 543 0.14 -4.07 -3.36
N THR A 544 0.04 -5.33 -3.75
CA THR A 544 0.98 -6.39 -3.39
C THR A 544 1.79 -6.80 -4.60
N VAL A 545 3.09 -6.54 -4.55
CA VAL A 545 4.09 -6.96 -5.54
C VAL A 545 4.63 -8.32 -5.12
N GLU A 546 4.47 -9.34 -5.96
CA GLU A 546 5.03 -10.67 -5.75
C GLU A 546 6.28 -10.84 -6.63
N LEU A 547 7.43 -11.10 -5.99
CA LEU A 547 8.70 -11.31 -6.67
C LEU A 547 8.92 -12.81 -6.89
N ILE A 548 8.75 -13.28 -8.11
CA ILE A 548 8.91 -14.70 -8.48
C ILE A 548 10.28 -14.89 -9.15
N GLY A 549 11.02 -15.90 -8.71
CA GLY A 549 12.37 -16.14 -9.23
C GLY A 549 13.03 -17.38 -8.64
N SER A 550 14.30 -17.60 -8.97
CA SER A 550 15.13 -18.68 -8.43
C SER A 550 16.24 -18.16 -7.52
N VAL A 551 16.77 -19.05 -6.67
CA VAL A 551 17.90 -18.74 -5.79
C VAL A 551 19.13 -19.49 -6.28
N LYS A 552 20.19 -18.75 -6.60
CA LYS A 552 21.54 -19.28 -6.85
C LYS A 552 22.22 -19.56 -5.53
N VAL A 553 22.42 -20.84 -5.25
CA VAL A 553 23.19 -21.29 -4.09
C VAL A 553 24.59 -21.69 -4.55
N LYS A 554 25.61 -21.27 -3.81
CA LYS A 554 26.98 -21.63 -4.15
C LYS A 554 27.25 -23.10 -3.83
N PRO A 555 28.05 -23.82 -4.63
CA PRO A 555 28.37 -25.22 -4.36
C PRO A 555 29.00 -25.47 -2.98
N GLU A 556 29.73 -24.49 -2.43
CA GLU A 556 30.32 -24.63 -1.09
C GLU A 556 29.26 -24.59 0.02
N GLU A 557 28.17 -23.84 -0.17
CA GLU A 557 27.08 -23.73 0.82
C GLU A 557 26.25 -25.00 0.88
N LEU A 558 26.03 -25.66 -0.27
CA LEU A 558 25.31 -26.93 -0.35
C LEU A 558 26.12 -28.09 0.23
N THR A 559 27.43 -28.11 0.02
CA THR A 559 28.29 -29.22 0.48
C THR A 559 28.73 -29.11 1.94
N ASP A 560 28.51 -27.96 2.60
CA ASP A 560 28.81 -27.79 4.01
C ASP A 560 27.75 -28.49 4.90
N PRO A 561 28.14 -29.49 5.72
CA PRO A 561 27.22 -30.18 6.61
C PRO A 561 26.75 -29.32 7.80
N GLN A 562 27.33 -28.13 8.02
CA GLN A 562 26.89 -27.20 9.08
C GLN A 562 25.85 -26.19 8.59
N ILE A 563 25.62 -26.07 7.29
CA ILE A 563 24.68 -25.11 6.70
C ILE A 563 23.43 -25.86 6.25
N ASP A 564 22.38 -25.83 7.05
CA ASP A 564 21.10 -26.49 6.71
C ASP A 564 20.05 -25.53 6.14
N GLN A 565 20.36 -24.23 6.15
CA GLN A 565 19.49 -23.18 5.59
C GLN A 565 20.33 -22.00 5.09
N LEU A 566 19.84 -21.33 4.06
CA LEU A 566 20.33 -20.04 3.60
C LEU A 566 19.30 -18.96 3.92
N MET A 567 19.75 -17.89 4.58
CA MET A 567 18.92 -16.74 4.91
C MET A 567 19.38 -15.53 4.10
N ILE A 568 18.47 -14.96 3.31
CA ILE A 568 18.73 -13.76 2.51
C ILE A 568 17.85 -12.66 3.09
N ALA A 569 18.47 -11.66 3.72
CA ALA A 569 17.76 -10.48 4.20
C ALA A 569 17.59 -9.49 3.05
N ASN A 570 16.41 -8.87 2.95
CA ASN A 570 16.13 -7.88 1.92
C ASN A 570 15.15 -6.81 2.42
N THR A 571 15.33 -5.57 1.93
CA THR A 571 14.45 -4.42 2.19
C THR A 571 13.96 -3.84 0.87
N ALA A 572 12.87 -3.09 0.91
CA ALA A 572 12.37 -2.32 -0.23
C ALA A 572 12.18 -0.87 0.19
N ILE A 573 12.15 0.03 -0.78
CA ILE A 573 11.95 1.46 -0.55
C ILE A 573 10.78 1.90 -1.39
N THR A 574 9.79 2.55 -0.77
CA THR A 574 8.75 3.28 -1.48
C THR A 574 9.06 4.76 -1.44
N THR A 575 8.92 5.42 -2.58
CA THR A 575 9.05 6.87 -2.72
C THR A 575 7.80 7.44 -3.36
N ALA A 576 7.17 8.41 -2.68
CA ALA A 576 6.07 9.19 -3.22
C ALA A 576 6.47 10.67 -3.21
N ASN A 577 6.62 11.28 -4.39
CA ASN A 577 7.28 12.58 -4.56
C ASN A 577 8.67 12.61 -3.89
N GLU A 578 8.82 13.34 -2.77
CA GLU A 578 10.05 13.45 -1.98
C GLU A 578 10.03 12.58 -0.71
N GLN A 579 8.90 11.97 -0.35
CA GLN A 579 8.80 11.12 0.83
C GLN A 579 9.38 9.74 0.54
N VAL A 580 10.32 9.30 1.38
CA VAL A 580 10.99 8.00 1.24
C VAL A 580 10.73 7.17 2.50
N LYS A 581 10.24 5.95 2.32
CA LYS A 581 10.03 4.99 3.41
C LYS A 581 10.63 3.64 3.05
N ALA A 582 11.42 3.09 3.98
CA ALA A 582 11.97 1.75 3.85
C ALA A 582 11.05 0.72 4.51
N SER A 583 10.98 -0.48 3.94
CA SER A 583 10.28 -1.60 4.54
C SER A 583 10.96 -2.11 5.80
N ASN A 584 10.28 -3.00 6.51
CA ASN A 584 10.97 -3.92 7.41
C ASN A 584 12.02 -4.77 6.65
N GLU A 585 13.03 -5.24 7.37
CA GLU A 585 13.93 -6.27 6.86
C GLU A 585 13.16 -7.60 6.79
N ALA A 586 13.07 -8.16 5.59
CA ALA A 586 12.41 -9.42 5.33
C ALA A 586 13.45 -10.51 5.08
N ASN A 587 13.31 -11.65 5.74
CA ASN A 587 14.20 -12.79 5.58
C ASN A 587 13.55 -13.83 4.69
N LEU A 588 14.13 -14.08 3.52
CA LEU A 588 13.86 -15.30 2.74
C LEU A 588 14.65 -16.45 3.36
N ILE A 589 13.98 -17.56 3.63
CA ILE A 589 14.58 -18.75 4.26
C ILE A 589 14.53 -19.90 3.26
N VAL A 590 15.69 -20.38 2.85
CA VAL A 590 15.84 -21.50 1.91
C VAL A 590 16.40 -22.69 2.67
N ASP A 591 15.57 -23.70 2.90
CA ASP A 591 15.95 -24.90 3.65
C ASP A 591 16.67 -25.89 2.74
N PHE A 592 17.86 -26.34 3.16
CA PHE A 592 18.63 -27.35 2.46
C PHE A 592 18.29 -28.72 3.01
N VAL A 593 17.43 -29.42 2.27
CA VAL A 593 16.93 -30.74 2.69
C VAL A 593 17.86 -31.86 2.25
N GLN A 594 18.01 -32.85 3.14
CA GLN A 594 18.72 -34.08 2.84
C GLN A 594 17.94 -34.86 1.76
N GLY A 595 18.62 -35.23 0.68
CA GLY A 595 18.05 -36.11 -0.34
C GLY A 595 17.92 -37.55 0.15
N LYS A 596 17.23 -38.38 -0.63
CA LYS A 596 17.30 -39.83 -0.44
C LYS A 596 18.64 -40.34 -0.93
N SER A 597 19.15 -41.37 -0.26
CA SER A 597 20.43 -41.96 -0.61
C SER A 597 20.39 -42.57 -2.02
N VAL A 598 21.50 -42.45 -2.73
CA VAL A 598 21.71 -43.14 -4.01
C VAL A 598 22.34 -44.49 -3.73
N ILE A 599 21.67 -45.57 -4.16
CA ILE A 599 22.10 -46.94 -3.93
C ILE A 599 22.88 -47.43 -5.15
N VAL A 600 24.17 -47.73 -4.98
CA VAL A 600 25.04 -48.23 -6.05
C VAL A 600 25.18 -49.75 -5.92
N LYS A 601 24.71 -50.49 -6.93
CA LYS A 601 24.74 -51.96 -6.98
C LYS A 601 25.69 -52.47 -8.05
N TYR A 602 26.35 -53.59 -7.75
CA TYR A 602 27.27 -54.29 -8.65
C TYR A 602 26.75 -55.70 -8.89
N LEU A 603 26.13 -55.91 -10.06
CA LEU A 603 25.42 -57.15 -10.39
C LEU A 603 26.12 -57.90 -11.53
N ASN A 604 26.17 -59.23 -11.42
CA ASN A 604 26.53 -60.08 -12.55
C ASN A 604 25.35 -60.27 -13.51
N GLU A 605 25.55 -61.10 -14.53
CA GLU A 605 24.54 -61.40 -15.56
C GLU A 605 23.31 -62.15 -15.02
N ASP A 606 23.44 -62.85 -13.89
CA ASP A 606 22.33 -63.53 -13.19
C ASP A 606 21.57 -62.61 -12.22
N GLY A 607 21.98 -61.35 -12.09
CA GLY A 607 21.41 -60.40 -11.13
C GLY A 607 21.90 -60.59 -9.68
N GLN A 608 22.93 -61.42 -9.46
CA GLN A 608 23.55 -61.63 -8.16
C GLN A 608 24.49 -60.46 -7.81
N GLU A 609 24.44 -60.00 -6.56
CA GLU A 609 25.38 -59.01 -6.03
C GLU A 609 26.78 -59.62 -5.85
N ILE A 610 27.77 -59.02 -6.50
CA ILE A 610 29.16 -59.53 -6.56
C ILE A 610 30.17 -58.62 -5.84
N ALA A 611 29.73 -57.46 -5.36
CA ALA A 611 30.46 -56.58 -4.46
C ALA A 611 29.46 -55.82 -3.59
N SER A 612 29.88 -55.43 -2.38
CA SER A 612 29.00 -54.70 -1.45
C SER A 612 28.43 -53.42 -2.08
N THR A 613 27.12 -53.27 -1.94
CA THR A 613 26.36 -52.05 -2.25
C THR A 613 26.97 -50.83 -1.57
N GLU A 614 27.07 -49.72 -2.29
CA GLU A 614 27.46 -48.42 -1.74
C GLU A 614 26.25 -47.51 -1.58
N ILE A 615 26.28 -46.68 -0.54
CA ILE A 615 25.28 -45.68 -0.24
C ILE A 615 25.97 -44.33 -0.40
N LEU A 616 25.49 -43.51 -1.33
CA LEU A 616 25.90 -42.12 -1.45
C LEU A 616 24.82 -41.26 -0.82
N ASP A 617 25.22 -40.33 0.04
CA ASP A 617 24.34 -39.40 0.72
C ASP A 617 24.71 -37.96 0.34
N GLY A 618 23.69 -37.14 0.16
CA GLY A 618 23.85 -35.72 -0.14
C GLY A 618 22.53 -34.98 -0.06
N LYS A 619 22.61 -33.65 0.03
CA LYS A 619 21.44 -32.77 -0.02
C LYS A 619 20.89 -32.71 -1.45
N VAL A 620 19.60 -32.41 -1.57
CA VAL A 620 18.91 -32.31 -2.87
C VAL A 620 19.65 -31.34 -3.80
N SER A 621 19.72 -31.67 -5.10
CA SER A 621 20.42 -30.90 -6.14
C SER A 621 21.95 -30.85 -6.03
N ILE A 622 22.58 -31.60 -5.12
CA ILE A 622 24.03 -31.83 -5.13
C ILE A 622 24.36 -32.90 -6.19
N PRO A 623 25.39 -32.70 -7.03
CA PRO A 623 25.81 -33.73 -7.97
C PRO A 623 26.45 -34.91 -7.24
N TYR A 624 26.11 -36.13 -7.63
CA TYR A 624 26.80 -37.35 -7.23
C TYR A 624 27.56 -37.95 -8.41
N GLN A 625 28.62 -38.69 -8.08
CA GLN A 625 29.35 -39.52 -9.03
C GLN A 625 29.54 -40.91 -8.43
N ALA A 626 28.85 -41.89 -9.01
CA ALA A 626 29.12 -43.30 -8.74
C ALA A 626 30.36 -43.75 -9.53
N LYS A 627 31.03 -44.81 -9.06
CA LYS A 627 32.17 -45.39 -9.76
C LYS A 627 32.05 -46.91 -9.87
N ALA A 628 32.43 -47.42 -11.03
CA ALA A 628 32.63 -48.85 -11.22
C ALA A 628 33.76 -49.36 -10.32
N LYS A 629 33.63 -50.60 -9.83
CA LYS A 629 34.67 -51.32 -9.09
C LYS A 629 35.40 -52.29 -9.99
N GLU A 630 36.68 -52.49 -9.72
CA GLU A 630 37.44 -53.64 -10.22
C GLU A 630 37.10 -54.86 -9.35
N ILE A 631 36.45 -55.87 -9.94
CA ILE A 631 35.98 -57.07 -9.24
C ILE A 631 36.67 -58.29 -9.85
N SER A 632 37.42 -59.04 -9.04
CA SER A 632 38.18 -60.20 -9.52
C SER A 632 37.28 -61.26 -10.15
N GLY A 633 37.63 -61.70 -11.37
CA GLY A 633 36.84 -62.64 -12.16
C GLY A 633 35.75 -62.00 -13.00
N TYR A 634 35.56 -60.68 -12.95
CA TYR A 634 34.52 -59.99 -13.69
C TYR A 634 35.09 -58.84 -14.53
N THR A 635 34.47 -58.55 -15.67
CA THR A 635 34.74 -57.37 -16.50
C THR A 635 33.50 -56.49 -16.55
N LEU A 636 33.65 -55.17 -16.43
CA LEU A 636 32.52 -54.25 -16.59
C LEU A 636 31.90 -54.41 -17.99
N LEU A 637 30.59 -54.66 -18.06
CA LEU A 637 29.86 -54.80 -19.32
C LEU A 637 29.43 -53.42 -19.83
N GLN A 638 28.81 -52.62 -18.96
CA GLN A 638 28.27 -51.32 -19.33
C GLN A 638 28.26 -50.38 -18.13
N THR A 639 28.65 -49.13 -18.38
CA THR A 639 28.47 -48.00 -17.46
C THR A 639 27.02 -47.51 -17.53
N PRO A 640 26.30 -47.39 -16.40
CA PRO A 640 24.93 -46.89 -16.39
C PRO A 640 24.85 -45.41 -16.76
N GLU A 641 23.78 -45.00 -17.44
CA GLU A 641 23.58 -43.60 -17.87
C GLU A 641 23.49 -42.64 -16.68
N ASN A 642 22.95 -43.10 -15.55
CA ASN A 642 22.81 -42.34 -14.31
C ASN A 642 24.01 -42.47 -13.36
N GLU A 643 25.20 -42.86 -13.86
CA GLU A 643 26.46 -42.86 -13.08
C GLU A 643 26.77 -41.48 -12.49
N ASN A 644 26.45 -40.42 -13.24
CA ASN A 644 26.50 -39.04 -12.76
C ASN A 644 25.08 -38.50 -12.76
N GLY A 645 24.68 -37.86 -11.66
CA GLY A 645 23.34 -37.31 -11.51
C GLY A 645 23.29 -36.33 -10.34
N PHE A 646 22.10 -35.96 -9.91
CA PHE A 646 21.87 -35.14 -8.73
C PHE A 646 21.06 -35.92 -7.70
N PHE A 647 21.33 -35.68 -6.42
CA PHE A 647 20.49 -36.19 -5.35
C PHE A 647 19.09 -35.57 -5.45
N SER A 648 18.08 -36.40 -5.23
CA SER A 648 16.67 -35.99 -5.23
C SER A 648 15.97 -36.40 -3.95
N ASP A 649 14.70 -36.02 -3.81
CA ASP A 649 13.81 -36.49 -2.74
C ASP A 649 13.26 -37.91 -2.99
N GLU A 650 13.58 -38.49 -4.15
CA GLU A 650 13.29 -39.88 -4.52
C GLU A 650 14.54 -40.77 -4.42
N GLU A 651 14.34 -42.05 -4.05
CA GLU A 651 15.42 -43.03 -4.00
C GLU A 651 15.90 -43.37 -5.43
N GLN A 652 17.21 -43.29 -5.65
CA GLN A 652 17.84 -43.54 -6.94
C GLN A 652 18.73 -44.78 -6.86
N THR A 653 18.70 -45.66 -7.87
CA THR A 653 19.58 -46.83 -7.96
C THR A 653 20.49 -46.75 -9.18
N VAL A 654 21.79 -46.82 -8.96
CA VAL A 654 22.82 -46.92 -10.02
C VAL A 654 23.31 -48.36 -10.08
N THR A 655 23.13 -49.04 -11.21
CA THR A 655 23.50 -50.46 -11.35
C THR A 655 24.62 -50.63 -12.37
N TYR A 656 25.78 -51.09 -11.91
CA TYR A 656 26.85 -51.57 -12.78
C TYR A 656 26.65 -53.05 -13.08
N LYS A 657 26.62 -53.39 -14.37
CA LYS A 657 26.51 -54.78 -14.85
C LYS A 657 27.88 -55.31 -15.24
N TYR A 658 28.19 -56.51 -14.80
CA TYR A 658 29.46 -57.17 -15.06
C TYR A 658 29.28 -58.48 -15.81
N HIS A 659 30.19 -58.75 -16.75
CA HIS A 659 30.33 -60.03 -17.42
C HIS A 659 31.34 -60.88 -16.66
N GLY A 660 31.00 -62.13 -16.38
CA GLY A 660 31.91 -63.06 -15.69
C GLY A 660 33.07 -63.51 -16.57
N GLN A 661 34.04 -64.17 -15.96
CA GLN A 661 35.19 -64.76 -16.64
C GLN A 661 35.37 -66.23 -16.26
N LEU A 662 35.94 -66.98 -17.20
CA LEU A 662 36.42 -68.34 -16.99
C LEU A 662 37.94 -68.31 -16.81
N ASN A 663 38.42 -68.63 -15.62
CA ASN A 663 39.84 -68.55 -15.27
C ASN A 663 40.31 -69.77 -14.47
N PHE A 664 41.62 -69.99 -14.46
CA PHE A 664 42.25 -70.86 -13.47
C PHE A 664 42.43 -70.09 -12.15
N SER A 665 41.86 -70.59 -11.05
CA SER A 665 42.22 -70.12 -9.70
C SER A 665 43.59 -70.62 -9.29
N ALA A 666 43.92 -71.86 -9.66
CA ALA A 666 45.22 -72.47 -9.40
C ALA A 666 45.56 -73.51 -10.47
N VAL A 667 46.84 -73.59 -10.84
CA VAL A 667 47.38 -74.60 -11.74
C VAL A 667 48.63 -75.20 -11.08
N PRO A 668 48.76 -76.54 -10.97
CA PRO A 668 49.96 -77.18 -10.46
C PRO A 668 51.14 -76.89 -11.40
N THR A 669 52.23 -76.36 -10.84
CA THR A 669 53.47 -76.15 -11.60
C THR A 669 54.40 -77.34 -11.52
N GLN A 670 54.22 -78.21 -10.51
CA GLN A 670 54.99 -79.42 -10.33
C GLN A 670 54.11 -80.58 -9.87
N ILE A 671 54.08 -81.64 -10.68
CA ILE A 671 53.43 -82.91 -10.35
C ILE A 671 54.52 -83.99 -10.33
N SER A 672 54.59 -84.75 -9.23
CA SER A 672 55.53 -85.86 -9.07
C SER A 672 54.78 -87.17 -8.88
N PHE A 673 55.16 -88.16 -9.66
CA PHE A 673 54.70 -89.53 -9.52
C PHE A 673 55.57 -90.34 -8.55
N GLY A 674 56.64 -89.76 -8.00
CA GLY A 674 57.54 -90.40 -7.05
C GLY A 674 58.75 -91.09 -7.68
N THR A 675 59.38 -91.97 -6.91
CA THR A 675 60.54 -92.76 -7.33
C THR A 675 60.17 -94.23 -7.26
N HIS A 676 60.37 -94.94 -8.37
CA HIS A 676 59.95 -96.33 -8.55
C HIS A 676 61.11 -97.16 -9.06
N SER A 677 61.16 -98.44 -8.65
CA SER A 677 62.11 -99.40 -9.21
C SER A 677 61.63 -99.85 -10.61
N LEU A 678 62.58 -100.19 -11.50
CA LEU A 678 62.23 -100.74 -12.81
C LEU A 678 61.48 -102.08 -12.63
N SER A 679 60.32 -102.20 -13.28
CA SER A 679 59.50 -103.41 -13.26
C SER A 679 59.62 -104.19 -14.57
N ALA A 680 59.48 -105.51 -14.48
CA ALA A 680 59.36 -106.41 -15.63
C ALA A 680 57.89 -106.63 -16.06
N LYS A 681 56.97 -105.85 -15.50
CA LYS A 681 55.55 -105.80 -15.83
C LYS A 681 55.16 -104.37 -16.14
N ASP A 682 54.01 -104.21 -16.78
CA ASP A 682 53.40 -102.89 -16.96
C ASP A 682 53.00 -102.36 -15.57
N GLU A 683 53.43 -101.15 -15.25
CA GLU A 683 53.14 -100.49 -13.98
C GLU A 683 52.39 -99.19 -14.22
N GLU A 684 51.49 -98.88 -13.30
CA GLU A 684 50.73 -97.64 -13.27
C GLU A 684 51.04 -96.88 -11.98
N TYR A 685 51.43 -95.61 -12.13
CA TYR A 685 51.82 -94.76 -11.01
C TYR A 685 50.84 -93.60 -10.86
N LYS A 686 50.24 -93.50 -9.68
CA LYS A 686 49.43 -92.35 -9.25
C LYS A 686 50.32 -91.17 -8.86
N ILE A 687 49.74 -89.98 -8.81
CA ILE A 687 50.44 -88.79 -8.29
C ILE A 687 50.84 -89.03 -6.83
N LYS A 688 52.12 -88.83 -6.52
CA LYS A 688 52.64 -88.88 -5.14
C LYS A 688 52.53 -87.53 -4.45
N THR A 689 52.95 -86.46 -5.13
CA THR A 689 52.88 -85.09 -4.62
C THR A 689 52.58 -84.10 -5.74
N LYS A 690 51.84 -83.04 -5.43
CA LYS A 690 51.63 -81.86 -6.26
C LYS A 690 51.83 -80.61 -5.40
N ASP A 691 52.37 -79.55 -5.99
CA ASP A 691 52.63 -78.28 -5.31
C ASP A 691 51.36 -77.47 -5.06
N LYS A 692 50.40 -77.54 -5.99
CA LYS A 692 49.09 -76.88 -5.92
C LYS A 692 48.01 -77.79 -6.52
N ASP A 693 46.77 -77.39 -6.35
CA ASP A 693 45.63 -78.03 -7.00
C ASP A 693 45.39 -77.37 -8.37
N LEU A 694 44.82 -78.13 -9.31
CA LEU A 694 44.21 -77.61 -10.53
C LEU A 694 42.77 -77.21 -10.21
N VAL A 695 42.54 -75.92 -10.10
CA VAL A 695 41.28 -75.32 -9.68
C VAL A 695 40.82 -74.32 -10.74
N ILE A 696 39.58 -74.47 -11.17
CA ILE A 696 38.93 -73.63 -12.16
C ILE A 696 37.85 -72.82 -11.47
N LYS A 697 37.72 -71.55 -11.85
CA LYS A 697 36.62 -70.70 -11.40
C LYS A 697 35.93 -70.12 -12.62
N ASP A 698 34.64 -70.39 -12.71
CA ASP A 698 33.77 -69.79 -13.71
C ASP A 698 32.78 -68.86 -13.01
N THR A 699 32.77 -67.61 -13.43
CA THR A 699 31.91 -66.55 -12.87
C THR A 699 30.91 -66.01 -13.89
N ARG A 700 30.88 -66.61 -15.08
CA ARG A 700 29.92 -66.29 -16.15
C ARG A 700 28.52 -66.79 -15.78
N MET A 701 27.51 -66.27 -16.48
CA MET A 701 26.09 -66.61 -16.31
C MET A 701 25.87 -68.12 -16.10
N LEU A 702 25.00 -68.47 -15.15
CA LEU A 702 24.63 -69.86 -14.90
C LEU A 702 24.11 -70.54 -16.19
N GLY A 703 24.56 -71.77 -16.44
CA GLY A 703 24.31 -72.47 -17.70
C GLY A 703 25.41 -72.31 -18.76
N SER A 704 26.41 -71.45 -18.53
CA SER A 704 27.59 -71.35 -19.38
C SER A 704 28.35 -72.68 -19.43
N ASN A 705 28.80 -73.10 -20.61
CA ASN A 705 29.58 -74.32 -20.77
C ASN A 705 31.07 -74.00 -20.86
N TRP A 706 31.90 -74.90 -20.34
CA TRP A 706 33.35 -74.80 -20.46
C TRP A 706 34.00 -76.17 -20.62
N GLN A 707 35.18 -76.17 -21.24
CA GLN A 707 36.02 -77.35 -21.39
C GLN A 707 37.43 -77.07 -20.92
N LEU A 708 37.95 -77.94 -20.06
CA LEU A 708 39.38 -78.01 -19.76
C LEU A 708 40.02 -79.03 -20.70
N ARG A 709 41.08 -78.61 -21.39
CA ARG A 709 41.90 -79.46 -22.24
C ARG A 709 43.34 -79.52 -21.75
N ALA A 710 44.00 -80.64 -22.03
CA ALA A 710 45.42 -80.84 -21.80
C ALA A 710 46.13 -81.25 -23.08
N THR A 711 47.30 -80.65 -23.30
CA THR A 711 48.23 -81.01 -24.37
C THR A 711 49.58 -81.33 -23.75
N LEU A 712 50.21 -82.43 -24.14
CA LEU A 712 51.56 -82.77 -23.67
C LEU A 712 52.58 -81.92 -24.43
N SER A 713 53.01 -80.77 -23.88
CA SER A 713 53.96 -79.90 -24.59
C SER A 713 55.36 -80.50 -24.69
N LYS A 714 55.77 -81.28 -23.68
CA LYS A 714 57.01 -82.08 -23.72
C LYS A 714 56.72 -83.47 -23.19
N PRO A 715 57.05 -84.53 -23.94
CA PRO A 715 56.81 -85.89 -23.48
C PRO A 715 57.76 -86.25 -22.33
N LEU A 716 57.37 -87.22 -21.51
CA LEU A 716 58.20 -87.69 -20.40
C LEU A 716 59.54 -88.22 -20.92
N THR A 717 60.60 -87.43 -20.72
CA THR A 717 61.92 -87.68 -21.29
C THR A 717 62.95 -87.81 -20.19
N GLY A 718 63.77 -88.86 -20.27
CA GLY A 718 64.85 -89.10 -19.32
C GLY A 718 65.94 -88.02 -19.40
N ASN A 719 66.29 -87.43 -18.26
CA ASN A 719 67.25 -86.33 -18.18
C ASN A 719 68.64 -86.72 -18.69
N LYS A 720 69.11 -87.94 -18.38
CA LYS A 720 70.44 -88.45 -18.77
C LYS A 720 70.41 -89.19 -20.11
N THR A 721 69.44 -90.07 -20.29
CA THR A 721 69.34 -91.01 -21.42
C THR A 721 68.71 -90.39 -22.66
N LYS A 722 67.99 -89.27 -22.50
CA LYS A 722 67.15 -88.63 -23.53
C LYS A 722 66.09 -89.56 -24.11
N HIS A 723 65.82 -90.70 -23.45
CA HIS A 723 64.80 -91.64 -23.88
C HIS A 723 63.42 -91.10 -23.53
N VAL A 724 62.50 -91.08 -24.49
CA VAL A 724 61.12 -90.67 -24.31
C VAL A 724 60.30 -91.90 -23.93
N LEU A 725 59.47 -91.79 -22.88
CA LEU A 725 58.46 -92.81 -22.59
C LEU A 725 57.25 -92.57 -23.51
N PRO A 726 56.99 -93.48 -24.47
CA PRO A 726 55.90 -93.29 -25.43
C PRO A 726 54.55 -93.45 -24.71
N GLU A 727 53.61 -92.53 -24.97
CA GLU A 727 52.21 -92.62 -24.49
C GLU A 727 52.05 -92.83 -22.97
N ALA A 728 53.08 -92.49 -22.19
CA ALA A 728 53.13 -92.87 -20.79
C ALA A 728 52.23 -92.05 -19.87
N LEU A 729 51.82 -90.85 -20.29
CA LEU A 729 50.97 -89.99 -19.47
C LEU A 729 49.52 -90.08 -19.93
N SER A 730 48.63 -90.44 -19.02
CA SER A 730 47.19 -90.55 -19.28
C SER A 730 46.37 -89.87 -18.18
N TYR A 731 45.19 -89.39 -18.54
CA TYR A 731 44.17 -88.93 -17.60
C TYR A 731 43.06 -89.98 -17.53
N ILE A 732 42.80 -90.51 -16.34
CA ILE A 732 41.70 -91.46 -16.10
C ILE A 732 40.46 -90.67 -15.69
N LYS A 733 39.36 -90.87 -16.40
CA LYS A 733 38.05 -90.29 -16.06
C LYS A 733 36.97 -91.36 -16.11
N ASP A 734 36.22 -91.52 -15.03
CA ASP A 734 35.18 -92.55 -14.88
C ASP A 734 35.74 -93.95 -15.21
N GLY A 735 36.99 -94.22 -14.78
CA GLY A 735 37.70 -95.47 -15.05
C GLY A 735 38.19 -95.68 -16.50
N LYS A 736 38.02 -94.71 -17.40
CA LYS A 736 38.51 -94.79 -18.80
C LYS A 736 39.80 -94.00 -18.99
N PRO A 737 40.88 -94.62 -19.51
CA PRO A 737 42.13 -93.92 -19.78
C PRO A 737 42.05 -93.07 -21.05
N VAL A 738 42.55 -91.84 -20.96
CA VAL A 738 42.75 -90.94 -22.10
C VAL A 738 44.23 -90.55 -22.15
N THR A 739 44.96 -91.05 -23.15
CA THR A 739 46.39 -90.77 -23.33
C THR A 739 46.61 -89.31 -23.75
N LEU A 740 47.57 -88.63 -23.12
CA LEU A 740 47.99 -87.29 -23.49
C LEU A 740 49.12 -87.37 -24.53
N ALA A 741 48.93 -86.76 -25.70
CA ALA A 741 49.89 -86.74 -26.79
C ALA A 741 50.41 -85.33 -27.09
N THR A 742 51.53 -85.25 -27.83
CA THR A 742 52.26 -84.00 -28.06
C THR A 742 51.69 -83.11 -29.16
N ASP A 743 50.83 -83.66 -30.01
CA ASP A 743 50.27 -83.07 -31.21
C ASP A 743 48.74 -82.87 -31.14
N SER A 744 48.10 -83.22 -30.02
CA SER A 744 46.65 -83.14 -29.85
C SER A 744 46.23 -82.58 -28.49
N SER A 745 45.28 -81.63 -28.52
CA SER A 745 44.64 -81.07 -27.33
C SER A 745 43.44 -81.93 -26.94
N THR A 746 43.57 -82.60 -25.79
CA THR A 746 42.64 -83.62 -25.32
C THR A 746 41.67 -83.04 -24.29
N ILE A 747 40.37 -83.35 -24.40
CA ILE A 747 39.38 -82.91 -23.40
C ILE A 747 39.54 -83.72 -22.12
N ILE A 748 39.77 -83.02 -21.01
CA ILE A 748 39.95 -83.58 -19.67
C ILE A 748 38.65 -83.46 -18.87
N GLN A 749 38.02 -82.29 -18.94
CA GLN A 749 36.75 -82.04 -18.28
C GLN A 749 35.85 -81.19 -19.17
N SER A 750 34.55 -81.47 -19.10
CA SER A 750 33.49 -80.62 -19.63
C SER A 750 32.48 -80.45 -18.52
N ALA A 751 32.04 -79.21 -18.28
CA ALA A 751 31.05 -78.92 -17.26
C ALA A 751 30.24 -77.69 -17.67
N THR A 752 29.08 -77.58 -17.03
CA THR A 752 28.19 -76.43 -17.10
C THR A 752 28.25 -75.70 -15.76
N THR A 753 28.28 -74.38 -15.80
CA THR A 753 28.37 -73.55 -14.61
C THR A 753 27.05 -73.56 -13.86
N THR A 754 27.01 -74.30 -12.75
CA THR A 754 25.83 -74.43 -11.86
C THR A 754 25.95 -73.61 -10.58
N SER A 755 27.17 -73.21 -10.21
CA SER A 755 27.46 -72.22 -9.17
C SER A 755 28.75 -71.46 -9.51
N HIS A 756 28.97 -70.32 -8.85
CA HIS A 756 30.17 -69.49 -9.00
C HIS A 756 31.31 -69.91 -8.03
N ASP A 757 31.17 -71.08 -7.40
CA ASP A 757 32.19 -71.64 -6.51
C ASP A 757 33.36 -72.22 -7.30
N GLU A 758 34.49 -72.39 -6.63
CA GLU A 758 35.66 -72.99 -7.25
C GLU A 758 35.47 -74.48 -7.52
N TYR A 759 35.78 -74.90 -8.74
CA TYR A 759 35.79 -76.30 -9.16
C TYR A 759 37.21 -76.88 -9.08
N ASN A 760 37.49 -77.62 -8.00
CA ASN A 760 38.80 -78.26 -7.80
C ASN A 760 38.84 -79.65 -8.45
N LEU A 761 39.41 -79.71 -9.66
CA LEU A 761 39.50 -80.96 -10.43
C LEU A 761 40.53 -81.94 -9.85
N SER A 762 41.59 -81.44 -9.21
CA SER A 762 42.72 -82.28 -8.78
C SER A 762 42.70 -82.73 -7.33
N HIS A 763 41.69 -82.32 -6.55
CA HIS A 763 41.61 -82.56 -5.11
C HIS A 763 41.85 -84.04 -4.75
N GLN A 764 41.32 -84.95 -5.57
CA GLN A 764 41.37 -86.39 -5.34
C GLN A 764 42.39 -87.15 -6.21
N TRP A 765 43.20 -86.50 -7.05
CA TRP A 765 44.11 -87.22 -7.97
C TRP A 765 45.16 -88.12 -7.27
N GLY A 766 45.42 -87.92 -5.98
CA GLY A 766 46.33 -88.76 -5.20
C GLY A 766 45.64 -89.92 -4.45
N THR A 767 44.32 -89.88 -4.30
CA THR A 767 43.54 -90.81 -3.46
C THR A 767 42.49 -91.60 -4.23
N SER A 768 42.03 -91.09 -5.38
CA SER A 768 41.10 -91.75 -6.30
C SER A 768 41.81 -92.66 -7.31
N ASP A 769 41.03 -93.48 -8.02
CA ASP A 769 41.48 -94.18 -9.22
C ASP A 769 41.39 -93.30 -10.49
N ASP A 770 40.66 -92.18 -10.41
CA ASP A 770 40.58 -91.15 -11.46
C ASP A 770 41.65 -90.06 -11.27
N GLY A 771 42.05 -89.43 -12.36
CA GLY A 771 43.07 -88.38 -12.41
C GLY A 771 44.27 -88.71 -13.29
N LEU A 772 45.32 -87.89 -13.18
CA LEU A 772 46.52 -88.04 -13.98
C LEU A 772 47.37 -89.22 -13.49
N LYS A 773 47.81 -90.08 -14.41
CA LYS A 773 48.63 -91.27 -14.13
C LYS A 773 49.74 -91.45 -15.14
N VAL A 774 50.82 -92.08 -14.68
CA VAL A 774 51.91 -92.53 -15.55
C VAL A 774 51.85 -94.04 -15.70
N THR A 775 51.63 -94.53 -16.91
CA THR A 775 51.72 -95.95 -17.25
C THR A 775 53.05 -96.19 -17.96
N VAL A 776 53.80 -97.18 -17.49
CA VAL A 776 55.09 -97.56 -18.10
C VAL A 776 54.99 -99.02 -18.49
N LYS A 777 55.11 -99.33 -19.79
CA LYS A 777 55.10 -100.73 -20.24
C LYS A 777 56.43 -101.41 -19.92
N SER A 778 56.37 -102.71 -19.71
CA SER A 778 57.55 -103.54 -19.45
C SER A 778 58.61 -103.34 -20.54
N GLY A 779 59.81 -102.92 -20.13
CA GLY A 779 60.96 -102.71 -21.00
C GLY A 779 61.12 -101.31 -21.59
N GLU A 780 60.18 -100.37 -21.36
CA GLU A 780 60.27 -99.00 -21.91
C GLU A 780 61.08 -98.05 -21.01
N ALA A 781 61.00 -98.19 -19.68
CA ALA A 781 61.75 -97.32 -18.77
C ALA A 781 63.23 -97.71 -18.62
N ARG A 782 64.08 -96.69 -18.53
CA ARG A 782 65.50 -96.77 -18.17
C ARG A 782 65.70 -96.16 -16.79
N ALA A 783 66.78 -96.52 -16.09
CA ALA A 783 67.13 -95.90 -14.81
C ALA A 783 67.53 -94.43 -15.02
N ASP A 784 66.56 -93.52 -14.92
CA ASP A 784 66.71 -92.09 -15.18
C ASP A 784 65.65 -91.28 -14.43
N GLN A 785 65.82 -89.96 -14.39
CA GLN A 785 64.80 -89.03 -13.94
C GLN A 785 64.04 -88.52 -15.17
N TYR A 786 62.76 -88.85 -15.26
CA TYR A 786 61.90 -88.41 -16.36
C TYR A 786 61.20 -87.10 -16.00
N SER A 787 61.16 -86.16 -16.95
CA SER A 787 60.40 -84.92 -16.83
C SER A 787 59.67 -84.61 -18.13
N GLY A 788 58.54 -83.92 -18.02
CA GLY A 788 57.68 -83.53 -19.13
C GLY A 788 56.86 -82.29 -18.74
N GLU A 789 56.16 -81.72 -19.71
CA GLU A 789 55.37 -80.49 -19.52
C GLU A 789 53.97 -80.69 -20.07
N ILE A 790 52.96 -80.38 -19.26
CA ILE A 790 51.55 -80.39 -19.66
C ILE A 790 51.11 -78.93 -19.79
N ARG A 791 50.50 -78.59 -20.93
CA ARG A 791 49.81 -77.31 -21.11
C ARG A 791 48.32 -77.52 -20.88
N TRP A 792 47.77 -76.75 -19.95
CA TRP A 792 46.35 -76.70 -19.65
C TRP A 792 45.70 -75.53 -20.39
N GLU A 793 44.57 -75.77 -21.02
CA GLU A 793 43.84 -74.78 -21.80
C GLU A 793 42.37 -74.79 -21.38
N LEU A 794 41.82 -73.64 -21.01
CA LEU A 794 40.39 -73.47 -20.75
C LEU A 794 39.72 -72.90 -22.00
N TYR A 795 38.66 -73.55 -22.43
CA TYR A 795 37.84 -73.13 -23.56
C TYR A 795 36.46 -72.74 -23.07
N ASP A 796 36.05 -71.54 -23.48
CA ASP A 796 34.66 -71.14 -23.55
C ASP A 796 34.00 -71.91 -24.71
N VAL A 797 32.92 -72.64 -24.43
CA VAL A 797 32.23 -73.45 -25.42
C VAL A 797 30.78 -73.01 -25.49
N VAL A 798 30.34 -72.60 -26.67
CA VAL A 798 28.93 -72.29 -26.90
C VAL A 798 28.07 -73.55 -26.74
N SER A 799 26.87 -73.38 -26.20
CA SER A 799 25.81 -74.40 -26.23
C SER A 799 25.70 -74.98 -27.65
N ASN A 800 25.86 -76.30 -27.80
CA ASN A 800 25.27 -76.95 -28.96
C ASN A 800 23.79 -77.09 -28.63
N ASP A 801 22.98 -76.13 -29.07
CA ASP A 801 21.51 -76.23 -29.06
C ASP A 801 21.04 -77.45 -29.88
#